data_AF-A0A6A5SNZ6-F1
#
_entry.id   AF-A0A6A5SNZ6-F1
#
_cell.length_a   1.000
_cell.length_b   1.000
_cell.length_c   1.000
_cell.angle_alpha   90.00
_cell.angle_beta   90.00
_cell.angle_gamma   90.00
#
_symmetry.space_group_name_H-M   'P 1'
#
loop_
_entity.id
_entity.type
_entity.pdbx_description
1 polymer ?
#
loop_
_entity_poly.entity_id
_entity_poly.type
_entity_poly.pdbx_seq_one_letter_code
_entity_poly.pdbx_strand_id
1 'polypeptide(L)'
;MRELQVRLHKQNAAHQIMVLELHVWGPAFSLPSIEAECIATTAYCQRVIPKGEWSLVAEHNPSVGTKESLPILFDDGVATATGFEDIVAYLRNHPAVTSDLDASLTSRQQTDRTAFITLLQSTATPLIDLSLYVSAENYNTTTSAAYTAILPWYANYTVPPKRRDLARARTAHMGLSSLDVDMTAEEGFAPGRGTASSEYEAAKRAAGIPTESQPKNLNMGRGKGLGGLLGGRVYAARFRLDALSGELLDPLSDLLGKHEYLFCTEQPSSLDCLAFGYLSLLFYPALPQAWLKETIQTKYPPIAAYLHRLRTAFFQDEEISPGIVWSVSTGALENNKNALLPWAPRSQNFATSALAGARELVGNIPVISSVWKRHRIDVSKPLELSKRARSELPSPLFVNTLLGSRAPTASQIQSPPPPSSSTKTGRFFGKANIGHTFRHKSAGAFGPDLAKKLSQLVKMEKNVMRSMELVSRERMEVAQQLSIWGEACDDDVSDVTDKLGVLIYEIGELEDQYVDRYDQYRVTIKSIRNIEASVQPSRDRKQKITDQIAQLKYKEPNSPKIVVLEQELVRAEAESLVAEAQLSNITREKLKAAFTYQFDAMREHCEKLAIIAGYGKHLLELVDDTPVTPGETRQAYDGYEASKAIIQDCEDALTNWVAQNASVSSKLSQRSRTLSQRRRNQTRNRGEGVDLSGQDQLLDDNRESGLWIPASEHQDNGYEDRDDLDDDVNSTIASEQRGREDERPIAA
;
A
#
# COMPACT_ATOMS: atom_id res chain seq x y z
N MET A 1 29.18 -71.50 4.72
CA MET A 1 28.58 -70.62 5.75
C MET A 1 29.20 -69.23 5.78
N ARG A 2 30.42 -69.01 6.30
CA ARG A 2 30.99 -67.64 6.40
C ARG A 2 31.04 -66.87 5.07
N GLU A 3 31.45 -67.49 3.97
CA GLU A 3 31.40 -66.85 2.64
C GLU A 3 29.98 -66.51 2.16
N LEU A 4 28.98 -67.32 2.55
CA LEU A 4 27.57 -67.03 2.27
C LEU A 4 27.07 -65.84 3.10
N GLN A 5 27.49 -65.70 4.37
CA GLN A 5 27.20 -64.51 5.17
C GLN A 5 27.92 -63.26 4.66
N VAL A 6 29.15 -63.38 4.15
CA VAL A 6 29.88 -62.27 3.50
C VAL A 6 29.26 -61.89 2.15
N ARG A 7 28.78 -62.86 1.36
CA ARG A 7 27.98 -62.56 0.16
C ARG A 7 26.63 -61.95 0.50
N LEU A 8 25.91 -62.42 1.52
CA LEU A 8 24.67 -61.79 1.99
C LEU A 8 24.89 -60.37 2.50
N HIS A 9 25.96 -60.10 3.25
CA HIS A 9 26.29 -58.73 3.65
C HIS A 9 26.67 -57.86 2.45
N LYS A 10 27.41 -58.39 1.47
CA LYS A 10 27.74 -57.64 0.24
C LYS A 10 26.57 -57.48 -0.74
N GLN A 11 25.52 -58.29 -0.66
CA GLN A 11 24.28 -58.09 -1.43
C GLN A 11 23.31 -57.16 -0.70
N ASN A 12 23.13 -57.30 0.62
CA ASN A 12 22.26 -56.41 1.39
C ASN A 12 22.83 -54.98 1.48
N ALA A 13 24.15 -54.82 1.52
CA ALA A 13 24.81 -53.50 1.44
C ALA A 13 24.81 -52.90 0.02
N ALA A 14 24.26 -53.58 -0.99
CA ALA A 14 24.23 -53.13 -2.39
C ALA A 14 22.83 -52.73 -2.88
N HIS A 15 21.80 -52.75 -2.01
CA HIS A 15 20.40 -52.44 -2.36
C HIS A 15 19.65 -51.61 -1.29
N GLN A 16 20.36 -50.97 -0.36
CA GLN A 16 19.79 -49.86 0.40
C GLN A 16 19.84 -48.62 -0.50
N ILE A 17 18.73 -48.36 -1.21
CA ILE A 17 18.61 -47.22 -2.11
C ILE A 17 18.54 -45.95 -1.27
N MET A 18 19.64 -45.21 -1.19
CA MET A 18 19.66 -43.86 -0.62
C MET A 18 18.94 -42.94 -1.61
N VAL A 19 17.71 -42.54 -1.29
CA VAL A 19 16.92 -41.66 -2.15
C VAL A 19 17.22 -40.21 -1.76
N LEU A 20 17.86 -39.48 -2.65
CA LEU A 20 18.03 -38.04 -2.51
C LEU A 20 16.71 -37.34 -2.91
N GLU A 21 16.10 -36.59 -2.00
CA GLU A 21 14.85 -35.86 -2.28
C GLU A 21 15.10 -34.35 -2.31
N LEU A 22 14.95 -33.72 -3.48
CA LEU A 22 15.11 -32.28 -3.64
C LEU A 22 13.74 -31.58 -3.50
N HIS A 23 13.58 -30.79 -2.45
CA HIS A 23 12.39 -29.96 -2.23
C HIS A 23 12.58 -28.58 -2.86
N VAL A 24 11.66 -28.22 -3.77
CA VAL A 24 11.66 -26.96 -4.54
C VAL A 24 10.28 -26.30 -4.50
N TRP A 25 10.21 -25.00 -4.81
CA TRP A 25 8.93 -24.40 -5.19
C TRP A 25 8.38 -25.05 -6.47
N GLY A 26 7.05 -25.13 -6.60
CA GLY A 26 6.40 -25.70 -7.78
C GLY A 26 6.67 -24.92 -9.08
N PRO A 27 6.47 -25.56 -10.25
CA PRO A 27 6.82 -25.04 -11.56
C PRO A 27 5.96 -23.85 -12.01
N ALA A 28 6.58 -22.92 -12.73
CA ALA A 28 5.94 -21.75 -13.30
C ALA A 28 6.65 -21.35 -14.60
N PHE A 29 5.96 -20.64 -15.50
CA PHE A 29 6.57 -20.04 -16.70
C PHE A 29 7.29 -21.04 -17.64
N SER A 30 6.84 -22.29 -17.68
CA SER A 30 7.50 -23.44 -18.35
C SER A 30 8.92 -23.76 -17.82
N LEU A 31 9.22 -23.37 -16.57
CA LEU A 31 10.43 -23.68 -15.81
C LEU A 31 10.08 -24.60 -14.62
N PRO A 32 11.04 -25.39 -14.07
CA PRO A 32 10.76 -26.35 -12.99
C PRO A 32 10.35 -25.72 -11.66
N SER A 33 10.54 -24.41 -11.47
CA SER A 33 10.18 -23.67 -10.27
C SER A 33 9.90 -22.19 -10.59
N ILE A 34 9.19 -21.51 -9.69
CA ILE A 34 8.98 -20.04 -9.68
C ILE A 34 10.14 -19.26 -9.01
N GLU A 35 11.22 -19.94 -8.63
CA GLU A 35 12.32 -19.41 -7.80
C GLU A 35 13.70 -19.82 -8.38
N ALA A 36 14.66 -18.89 -8.38
CA ALA A 36 15.92 -18.99 -9.12
C ALA A 36 16.85 -20.11 -8.62
N GLU A 37 17.09 -20.19 -7.30
CA GLU A 37 17.98 -21.23 -6.75
C GLU A 37 17.36 -22.62 -6.88
N CYS A 38 16.04 -22.75 -6.79
CA CYS A 38 15.32 -23.99 -7.09
C CYS A 38 15.52 -24.43 -8.56
N ILE A 39 15.41 -23.52 -9.54
CA ILE A 39 15.68 -23.84 -10.96
C ILE A 39 17.13 -24.29 -11.13
N ALA A 40 18.08 -23.52 -10.58
CA ALA A 40 19.51 -23.80 -10.65
C ALA A 40 19.88 -25.17 -10.04
N THR A 41 19.32 -25.47 -8.86
CA THR A 41 19.57 -26.74 -8.17
C THR A 41 18.93 -27.91 -8.92
N THR A 42 17.75 -27.73 -9.52
CA THR A 42 17.13 -28.75 -10.37
C THR A 42 17.97 -29.06 -11.60
N ALA A 43 18.50 -28.03 -12.27
CA ALA A 43 19.41 -28.18 -13.42
C ALA A 43 20.71 -28.89 -13.02
N TYR A 44 21.30 -28.54 -11.87
CA TYR A 44 22.49 -29.18 -11.33
C TYR A 44 22.26 -30.66 -11.03
N CYS A 45 21.23 -31.00 -10.23
CA CYS A 45 20.89 -32.38 -9.87
C CYS A 45 20.62 -33.25 -11.10
N GLN A 46 19.87 -32.74 -12.08
CA GLN A 46 19.59 -33.41 -13.36
C GLN A 46 20.85 -33.71 -14.18
N ARG A 47 21.94 -32.95 -13.97
CA ARG A 47 23.19 -33.12 -14.73
C ARG A 47 24.22 -34.00 -14.03
N VAL A 48 24.19 -34.12 -12.69
CA VAL A 48 25.22 -34.83 -11.89
C VAL A 48 24.76 -36.14 -11.24
N ILE A 49 23.45 -36.29 -10.98
CA ILE A 49 22.86 -37.47 -10.34
C ILE A 49 22.16 -38.35 -11.41
N PRO A 50 22.38 -39.68 -11.43
CA PRO A 50 21.70 -40.58 -12.35
C PRO A 50 20.17 -40.56 -12.22
N LYS A 51 19.48 -40.78 -13.35
CA LYS A 51 18.01 -40.95 -13.35
C LYS A 51 17.62 -42.16 -12.51
N GLY A 52 16.84 -41.93 -11.45
CA GLY A 52 16.36 -42.95 -10.51
C GLY A 52 17.08 -42.98 -9.16
N GLU A 53 18.18 -42.23 -8.99
CA GLU A 53 18.88 -42.09 -7.69
C GLU A 53 18.43 -40.83 -6.91
N TRP A 54 17.54 -40.03 -7.48
CA TRP A 54 16.94 -38.86 -6.83
C TRP A 54 15.49 -38.61 -7.23
N SER A 55 14.78 -37.82 -6.42
CA SER A 55 13.40 -37.39 -6.59
C SER A 55 13.24 -35.87 -6.42
N LEU A 56 12.17 -35.30 -6.98
CA LEU A 56 11.89 -33.86 -6.97
C LEU A 56 10.50 -33.60 -6.36
N VAL A 57 10.42 -32.83 -5.28
CA VAL A 57 9.19 -32.60 -4.50
C VAL A 57 8.78 -31.12 -4.58
N ALA A 58 7.57 -30.85 -5.09
CA ALA A 58 7.02 -29.49 -5.15
C ALA A 58 6.43 -29.07 -3.78
N GLU A 59 7.23 -28.40 -2.97
CA GLU A 59 6.86 -27.88 -1.66
C GLU A 59 6.48 -26.39 -1.72
N HIS A 60 5.71 -25.94 -0.74
CA HIS A 60 5.22 -24.57 -0.58
C HIS A 60 5.46 -23.99 0.83
N ASN A 61 5.82 -24.85 1.79
CA ASN A 61 6.13 -24.44 3.16
C ASN A 61 7.60 -24.76 3.52
N PRO A 62 8.50 -23.77 3.59
CA PRO A 62 9.93 -23.97 3.86
C PRO A 62 10.26 -24.25 5.35
N SER A 63 9.34 -24.88 6.11
CA SER A 63 9.44 -25.04 7.56
C SER A 63 10.27 -26.26 8.01
N VAL A 64 11.49 -26.43 7.48
CA VAL A 64 12.42 -27.49 7.92
C VAL A 64 13.80 -26.90 8.15
N GLY A 65 14.23 -26.83 9.42
CA GLY A 65 15.54 -26.29 9.82
C GLY A 65 15.49 -24.85 10.36
N THR A 66 16.64 -24.17 10.29
CA THR A 66 16.83 -22.81 10.83
C THR A 66 16.68 -21.69 9.79
N LYS A 67 16.93 -21.98 8.50
CA LYS A 67 16.66 -21.08 7.37
C LYS A 67 15.26 -21.36 6.80
N GLU A 68 14.40 -20.35 6.61
CA GLU A 68 13.08 -20.49 5.97
C GLU A 68 13.16 -20.36 4.43
N SER A 69 14.00 -21.17 3.78
CA SER A 69 14.31 -21.08 2.34
C SER A 69 14.36 -22.44 1.65
N LEU A 70 13.57 -22.61 0.59
CA LEU A 70 13.81 -23.59 -0.47
C LEU A 70 14.85 -23.01 -1.45
N PRO A 71 15.68 -23.83 -2.14
CA PRO A 71 15.66 -25.29 -2.17
C PRO A 71 16.24 -25.96 -0.91
N ILE A 72 15.79 -27.19 -0.62
CA ILE A 72 16.31 -28.04 0.46
C ILE A 72 16.57 -29.43 -0.10
N LEU A 73 17.74 -30.01 0.18
CA LEU A 73 18.07 -31.40 -0.14
C LEU A 73 17.92 -32.28 1.09
N PHE A 74 17.21 -33.39 0.93
CA PHE A 74 17.12 -34.47 1.91
C PHE A 74 17.95 -35.68 1.44
N ASP A 75 18.59 -36.36 2.39
CA ASP A 75 19.31 -37.63 2.23
C ASP A 75 18.78 -38.61 3.29
N ASP A 76 18.31 -39.79 2.86
CA ASP A 76 17.58 -40.79 3.67
C ASP A 76 16.50 -40.18 4.61
N GLY A 77 15.77 -39.18 4.11
CA GLY A 77 14.73 -38.45 4.84
C GLY A 77 15.22 -37.38 5.84
N VAL A 78 16.53 -37.12 5.91
CA VAL A 78 17.13 -36.07 6.75
C VAL A 78 17.43 -34.82 5.91
N ALA A 79 16.96 -33.64 6.33
CA ALA A 79 17.28 -32.38 5.66
C ALA A 79 18.76 -32.00 5.91
N THR A 80 19.58 -32.10 4.87
CA THR A 80 21.05 -32.08 5.01
C THR A 80 21.69 -30.80 4.45
N ALA A 81 21.10 -30.17 3.43
CA ALA A 81 21.61 -28.91 2.85
C ALA A 81 20.48 -27.99 2.37
N THR A 82 20.72 -26.66 2.39
CA THR A 82 19.69 -25.62 2.16
C THR A 82 20.23 -24.43 1.35
N GLY A 83 19.64 -24.14 0.20
CA GLY A 83 20.18 -23.17 -0.77
C GLY A 83 21.22 -23.78 -1.71
N PHE A 84 21.43 -23.16 -2.87
CA PHE A 84 22.20 -23.72 -3.98
C PHE A 84 23.64 -24.10 -3.59
N GLU A 85 24.38 -23.19 -2.94
CA GLU A 85 25.80 -23.39 -2.61
C GLU A 85 26.02 -24.53 -1.60
N ASP A 86 25.24 -24.58 -0.53
CA ASP A 86 25.30 -25.66 0.48
C ASP A 86 24.98 -27.02 -0.17
N ILE A 87 24.00 -27.06 -1.07
CA ILE A 87 23.58 -28.28 -1.78
C ILE A 87 24.66 -28.74 -2.77
N VAL A 88 25.24 -27.84 -3.56
CA VAL A 88 26.37 -28.17 -4.47
C VAL A 88 27.58 -28.65 -3.69
N ALA A 89 27.94 -27.99 -2.58
CA ALA A 89 29.08 -28.37 -1.75
C ALA A 89 28.92 -29.77 -1.12
N TYR A 90 27.70 -30.11 -0.68
CA TYR A 90 27.38 -31.46 -0.20
C TYR A 90 27.41 -32.49 -1.34
N LEU A 91 26.71 -32.25 -2.46
CA LEU A 91 26.59 -33.19 -3.57
C LEU A 91 27.94 -33.54 -4.21
N ARG A 92 28.89 -32.60 -4.33
CA ARG A 92 30.24 -32.87 -4.86
C ARG A 92 31.03 -33.91 -4.05
N ASN A 93 30.61 -34.22 -2.81
CA ASN A 93 31.20 -35.23 -1.94
C ASN A 93 30.33 -36.49 -1.77
N HIS A 94 29.17 -36.56 -2.44
CA HIS A 94 28.16 -37.60 -2.23
C HIS A 94 28.35 -38.79 -3.22
N PRO A 95 28.30 -40.07 -2.77
CA PRO A 95 28.63 -41.22 -3.61
C PRO A 95 27.70 -41.48 -4.81
N ALA A 96 26.49 -40.90 -4.83
CA ALA A 96 25.58 -40.97 -5.99
C ALA A 96 25.93 -39.96 -7.12
N VAL A 97 26.89 -39.06 -6.91
CA VAL A 97 27.28 -38.08 -7.92
C VAL A 97 28.31 -38.67 -8.87
N THR A 98 27.96 -38.71 -10.15
CA THR A 98 28.76 -39.36 -11.22
C THR A 98 29.72 -38.41 -11.92
N SER A 99 29.49 -37.10 -11.82
CA SER A 99 30.29 -36.07 -12.49
C SER A 99 30.27 -34.78 -11.68
N ASP A 100 31.45 -34.30 -11.29
CA ASP A 100 31.62 -32.95 -10.74
C ASP A 100 31.83 -31.95 -11.89
N LEU A 101 30.84 -31.08 -12.12
CA LEU A 101 30.87 -30.07 -13.19
C LEU A 101 32.03 -29.07 -13.03
N ASP A 102 32.51 -28.87 -11.80
CA ASP A 102 33.54 -27.89 -11.48
C ASP A 102 34.96 -28.50 -11.43
N ALA A 103 35.10 -29.80 -11.69
CA ALA A 103 36.38 -30.52 -11.61
C ALA A 103 37.43 -30.02 -12.62
N SER A 104 36.99 -29.42 -13.73
CA SER A 104 37.87 -28.84 -14.77
C SER A 104 38.24 -27.37 -14.51
N LEU A 105 37.65 -26.71 -13.50
CA LEU A 105 37.88 -25.29 -13.24
C LEU A 105 39.25 -25.08 -12.59
N THR A 106 40.06 -24.20 -13.17
CA THR A 106 41.31 -23.72 -12.56
C THR A 106 41.04 -22.97 -11.26
N SER A 107 42.06 -22.88 -10.38
CA SER A 107 41.96 -22.13 -9.11
C SER A 107 41.42 -20.70 -9.29
N ARG A 108 41.79 -20.02 -10.38
CA ARG A 108 41.25 -18.71 -10.73
C ARG A 108 39.75 -18.76 -11.11
N GLN A 109 39.34 -19.69 -11.96
CA GLN A 109 37.91 -19.86 -12.28
C GLN A 109 37.10 -20.24 -11.03
N GLN A 110 37.68 -20.95 -10.06
CA GLN A 110 37.02 -21.25 -8.78
C GLN A 110 36.83 -20.01 -7.88
N THR A 111 37.76 -19.05 -7.88
CA THR A 111 37.57 -17.75 -7.20
C THR A 111 36.60 -16.84 -7.96
N ASP A 112 36.73 -16.78 -9.29
CA ASP A 112 35.87 -15.97 -10.15
C ASP A 112 34.42 -16.48 -10.05
N ARG A 113 34.20 -17.80 -9.99
CA ARG A 113 32.90 -18.45 -9.74
C ARG A 113 32.23 -17.91 -8.48
N THR A 114 32.92 -17.86 -7.34
CA THR A 114 32.33 -17.35 -6.09
C THR A 114 31.94 -15.87 -6.22
N ALA A 115 32.76 -15.05 -6.89
CA ALA A 115 32.41 -13.65 -7.16
C ALA A 115 31.17 -13.50 -8.05
N PHE A 116 31.05 -14.31 -9.11
CA PHE A 116 29.88 -14.29 -10.00
C PHE A 116 28.61 -14.90 -9.37
N ILE A 117 28.74 -15.88 -8.45
CA ILE A 117 27.62 -16.34 -7.61
C ILE A 117 27.09 -15.19 -6.75
N THR A 118 27.98 -14.48 -6.03
CA THR A 118 27.60 -13.30 -5.23
C THR A 118 27.02 -12.17 -6.09
N LEU A 119 27.53 -11.95 -7.31
CA LEU A 119 26.95 -10.99 -8.26
C LEU A 119 25.50 -11.37 -8.60
N LEU A 120 25.26 -12.61 -9.05
CA LEU A 120 23.91 -13.10 -9.37
C LEU A 120 22.94 -12.93 -8.19
N GLN A 121 23.33 -13.39 -6.99
CA GLN A 121 22.50 -13.28 -5.79
C GLN A 121 22.19 -11.82 -5.43
N SER A 122 23.15 -10.90 -5.57
CA SER A 122 23.00 -9.50 -5.16
C SER A 122 22.34 -8.58 -6.20
N THR A 123 22.58 -8.76 -7.51
CA THR A 123 22.05 -7.89 -8.57
C THR A 123 20.87 -8.49 -9.34
N ALA A 124 20.84 -9.82 -9.55
CA ALA A 124 19.70 -10.45 -10.23
C ALA A 124 18.48 -10.63 -9.31
N THR A 125 18.64 -10.83 -8.00
CA THR A 125 17.50 -10.92 -7.07
C THR A 125 16.64 -9.63 -7.06
N PRO A 126 17.19 -8.41 -6.96
CA PRO A 126 16.41 -7.19 -7.10
C PRO A 126 15.73 -7.02 -8.47
N LEU A 127 16.37 -7.46 -9.56
CA LEU A 127 15.75 -7.43 -10.90
C LEU A 127 14.57 -8.40 -11.03
N ILE A 128 14.66 -9.60 -10.44
CA ILE A 128 13.53 -10.54 -10.29
C ILE A 128 12.41 -9.90 -9.45
N ASP A 129 12.76 -9.28 -8.31
CA ASP A 129 11.79 -8.63 -7.43
C ASP A 129 11.05 -7.50 -8.15
N LEU A 130 11.77 -6.59 -8.82
CA LEU A 130 11.21 -5.49 -9.59
C LEU A 130 10.29 -5.99 -10.71
N SER A 131 10.73 -7.01 -11.45
CA SER A 131 10.03 -7.55 -12.62
C SER A 131 8.77 -8.36 -12.25
N LEU A 132 8.85 -9.27 -11.27
CA LEU A 132 7.78 -10.23 -10.97
C LEU A 132 6.88 -9.82 -9.80
N TYR A 133 7.34 -8.97 -8.87
CA TYR A 133 6.64 -8.71 -7.60
C TYR A 133 6.31 -7.23 -7.37
N VAL A 134 7.20 -6.30 -7.71
CA VAL A 134 6.99 -4.86 -7.50
C VAL A 134 6.16 -4.25 -8.63
N SER A 135 6.40 -4.62 -9.89
CA SER A 135 5.51 -4.24 -10.99
C SER A 135 4.10 -4.76 -10.74
N ALA A 136 3.14 -3.85 -10.54
CA ALA A 136 1.78 -4.20 -10.16
C ALA A 136 1.07 -4.97 -11.29
N GLU A 137 1.23 -4.52 -12.53
CA GLU A 137 0.68 -5.17 -13.73
C GLU A 137 1.24 -6.60 -13.88
N ASN A 138 2.56 -6.77 -13.81
CA ASN A 138 3.20 -8.09 -13.91
C ASN A 138 2.79 -9.04 -12.76
N TYR A 139 2.73 -8.55 -11.52
CA TYR A 139 2.33 -9.37 -10.39
C TYR A 139 0.86 -9.79 -10.49
N ASN A 140 -0.04 -8.83 -10.74
CA ASN A 140 -1.48 -9.07 -10.75
C ASN A 140 -1.87 -10.03 -11.90
N THR A 141 -1.37 -9.77 -13.12
CA THR A 141 -1.72 -10.56 -14.30
C THR A 141 -1.01 -11.92 -14.36
N THR A 142 0.29 -11.98 -14.03
CA THR A 142 1.12 -13.16 -14.31
C THR A 142 1.60 -13.87 -13.04
N THR A 143 2.25 -13.19 -12.10
CA THR A 143 2.89 -13.85 -10.94
C THR A 143 1.88 -14.43 -9.94
N SER A 144 0.78 -13.71 -9.67
CA SER A 144 -0.30 -14.16 -8.78
C SER A 144 -1.02 -15.39 -9.34
N ALA A 145 -1.24 -15.43 -10.66
CA ALA A 145 -1.81 -16.58 -11.36
C ALA A 145 -0.86 -17.80 -11.32
N ALA A 146 0.45 -17.59 -11.50
CA ALA A 146 1.45 -18.65 -11.38
C ALA A 146 1.49 -19.26 -9.96
N TYR A 147 1.42 -18.44 -8.91
CA TYR A 147 1.26 -18.95 -7.54
C TYR A 147 -0.04 -19.74 -7.34
N THR A 148 -1.15 -19.26 -7.89
CA THR A 148 -2.46 -19.92 -7.81
C THR A 148 -2.44 -21.33 -8.43
N ALA A 149 -1.56 -21.60 -9.40
CA ALA A 149 -1.40 -22.92 -10.01
C ALA A 149 -0.56 -23.92 -9.17
N ILE A 150 0.27 -23.45 -8.23
CA ILE A 150 1.19 -24.30 -7.44
C ILE A 150 0.88 -24.35 -5.94
N LEU A 151 -0.03 -23.50 -5.45
CA LEU A 151 -0.36 -23.39 -4.02
C LEU A 151 -1.74 -23.97 -3.67
N PRO A 152 -1.89 -24.62 -2.49
CA PRO A 152 -3.19 -24.87 -1.90
C PRO A 152 -3.99 -23.58 -1.75
N TRP A 153 -5.32 -23.66 -1.85
CA TRP A 153 -6.23 -22.50 -1.86
C TRP A 153 -6.00 -21.54 -0.67
N TYR A 154 -5.67 -22.05 0.51
CA TYR A 154 -5.43 -21.24 1.71
C TYR A 154 -4.11 -20.47 1.66
N ALA A 155 -3.05 -21.04 1.05
CA ALA A 155 -1.72 -20.46 1.00
C ALA A 155 -1.62 -19.28 0.02
N ASN A 156 -2.56 -19.17 -0.93
CA ASN A 156 -2.64 -18.01 -1.84
C ASN A 156 -2.95 -16.69 -1.13
N TYR A 157 -3.52 -16.72 0.08
CA TYR A 157 -3.78 -15.53 0.89
C TYR A 157 -2.58 -15.12 1.79
N THR A 158 -1.53 -15.94 1.87
CA THR A 158 -0.39 -15.72 2.79
C THR A 158 0.95 -15.70 2.06
N VAL A 159 1.25 -16.70 1.23
CA VAL A 159 2.57 -16.86 0.59
C VAL A 159 2.83 -15.79 -0.48
N PRO A 160 1.95 -15.53 -1.48
CA PRO A 160 2.21 -14.52 -2.50
C PRO A 160 2.29 -13.08 -1.91
N PRO A 161 1.38 -12.65 -1.00
CA PRO A 161 1.52 -11.35 -0.33
C PRO A 161 2.81 -11.23 0.50
N LYS A 162 3.16 -12.23 1.33
CA LYS A 162 4.42 -12.24 2.10
C LYS A 162 5.63 -12.08 1.19
N ARG A 163 5.63 -12.70 0.00
CA ARG A 163 6.72 -12.58 -0.97
C ARG A 163 6.73 -11.23 -1.69
N ARG A 164 5.58 -10.67 -2.07
CA ARG A 164 5.49 -9.31 -2.66
C ARG A 164 5.98 -8.23 -1.69
N ASP A 165 5.64 -8.35 -0.41
CA ASP A 165 6.07 -7.39 0.60
C ASP A 165 7.56 -7.53 0.96
N LEU A 166 8.12 -8.75 0.92
CA LEU A 166 9.57 -8.96 1.03
C LEU A 166 10.33 -8.38 -0.18
N ALA A 167 9.83 -8.58 -1.40
CA ALA A 167 10.40 -8.00 -2.62
C ALA A 167 10.41 -6.46 -2.56
N ARG A 168 9.26 -5.85 -2.26
CA ARG A 168 9.13 -4.40 -2.01
C ARG A 168 10.13 -3.91 -0.96
N ALA A 169 10.28 -4.63 0.16
CA ALA A 169 11.21 -4.24 1.22
C ALA A 169 12.69 -4.28 0.76
N ARG A 170 13.08 -5.25 -0.07
CA ARG A 170 14.43 -5.31 -0.66
C ARG A 170 14.67 -4.17 -1.65
N THR A 171 13.71 -3.88 -2.54
CA THR A 171 13.88 -2.89 -3.61
C THR A 171 13.54 -1.46 -3.22
N ALA A 172 12.99 -1.21 -2.01
CA ALA A 172 12.50 0.11 -1.59
C ALA A 172 13.53 1.24 -1.74
N HIS A 173 14.80 0.95 -1.49
CA HIS A 173 15.90 1.91 -1.58
C HIS A 173 16.22 2.36 -3.03
N MET A 174 15.72 1.67 -4.05
CA MET A 174 16.00 1.96 -5.47
C MET A 174 15.11 3.08 -6.05
N GLY A 175 14.08 3.53 -5.31
CA GLY A 175 13.22 4.64 -5.72
C GLY A 175 12.39 4.35 -6.99
N LEU A 176 12.00 3.09 -7.21
CA LEU A 176 11.24 2.60 -8.37
C LEU A 176 9.77 2.33 -8.04
N SER A 177 9.18 3.14 -7.14
CA SER A 177 7.79 3.01 -6.69
C SER A 177 6.75 3.20 -7.80
N SER A 178 7.11 3.84 -8.92
CA SER A 178 6.24 4.00 -10.09
C SER A 178 5.84 2.68 -10.76
N LEU A 179 6.56 1.58 -10.52
CA LEU A 179 6.21 0.25 -11.02
C LEU A 179 5.02 -0.38 -10.24
N ASP A 180 4.83 0.00 -8.98
CA ASP A 180 3.77 -0.55 -8.10
C ASP A 180 2.43 0.22 -8.25
N VAL A 181 2.30 1.04 -9.32
CA VAL A 181 1.08 1.73 -9.71
C VAL A 181 0.20 0.78 -10.52
N ASP A 182 -0.99 0.47 -10.01
CA ASP A 182 -1.89 -0.51 -10.61
C ASP A 182 -2.69 0.07 -11.78
N MET A 183 -2.12 -0.05 -12.98
CA MET A 183 -2.72 0.38 -14.23
C MET A 183 -4.02 -0.37 -14.62
N THR A 184 -4.42 -1.41 -13.88
CA THR A 184 -5.49 -2.33 -14.26
C THR A 184 -6.75 -2.25 -13.38
N ALA A 185 -6.70 -1.51 -12.27
CA ALA A 185 -7.75 -1.55 -11.23
C ALA A 185 -8.93 -0.58 -11.42
N GLU A 186 -8.84 0.42 -12.30
CA GLU A 186 -9.82 1.52 -12.38
C GLU A 186 -11.14 1.16 -13.09
N GLU A 187 -11.17 0.22 -14.05
CA GLU A 187 -12.37 -0.13 -14.83
C GLU A 187 -12.93 -1.54 -14.49
N GLY A 188 -13.24 -1.81 -13.21
CA GLY A 188 -13.58 -3.19 -12.80
C GLY A 188 -14.57 -3.45 -11.65
N PHE A 189 -15.08 -2.44 -10.91
CA PHE A 189 -15.83 -2.73 -9.66
C PHE A 189 -17.22 -2.10 -9.52
N ALA A 190 -18.18 -2.59 -10.30
CA ALA A 190 -19.61 -2.40 -10.02
C ALA A 190 -20.11 -3.48 -9.01
N PRO A 191 -20.57 -3.12 -7.81
CA PRO A 191 -20.91 -4.10 -6.77
C PRO A 191 -22.22 -4.85 -7.07
N GLY A 192 -22.11 -6.02 -7.71
CA GLY A 192 -23.27 -6.88 -8.00
C GLY A 192 -22.98 -8.21 -8.71
N ARG A 193 -21.84 -8.35 -9.39
CA ARG A 193 -21.33 -9.62 -9.97
C ARG A 193 -19.82 -9.70 -9.77
N GLY A 194 -19.32 -10.89 -9.45
CA GLY A 194 -17.89 -11.10 -9.14
C GLY A 194 -17.64 -11.39 -7.66
N THR A 195 -17.95 -12.61 -7.23
CA THR A 195 -17.30 -13.19 -6.04
C THR A 195 -15.96 -13.79 -6.47
N ALA A 196 -14.94 -13.74 -5.62
CA ALA A 196 -13.58 -14.21 -5.94
C ALA A 196 -13.47 -15.68 -6.39
N SER A 197 -14.52 -16.49 -6.19
CA SER A 197 -14.65 -17.83 -6.80
C SER A 197 -14.53 -17.79 -8.33
N SER A 198 -15.09 -16.77 -8.98
CA SER A 198 -15.11 -16.66 -10.44
C SER A 198 -13.72 -16.49 -11.05
N GLU A 199 -12.84 -15.74 -10.39
CA GLU A 199 -11.45 -15.51 -10.83
C GLU A 199 -10.57 -16.72 -10.50
N TYR A 200 -10.76 -17.31 -9.31
CA TYR A 200 -10.12 -18.55 -8.89
C TYR A 200 -10.46 -19.74 -9.81
N GLU A 201 -11.72 -19.84 -10.27
CA GLU A 201 -12.16 -20.84 -11.25
C GLU A 201 -11.64 -20.53 -12.67
N ALA A 202 -11.51 -19.26 -13.05
CA ALA A 202 -10.90 -18.87 -14.31
C ALA A 202 -9.40 -19.21 -14.35
N ALA A 203 -8.66 -18.94 -13.27
CA ALA A 203 -7.25 -19.31 -13.13
C ALA A 203 -7.06 -20.84 -13.17
N LYS A 204 -7.90 -21.61 -12.48
CA LYS A 204 -7.92 -23.08 -12.58
C LYS A 204 -8.16 -23.59 -14.00
N ARG A 205 -9.09 -22.95 -14.73
CA ARG A 205 -9.40 -23.30 -16.12
C ARG A 205 -8.24 -22.99 -17.06
N ALA A 206 -7.53 -21.87 -16.85
CA ALA A 206 -6.31 -21.55 -17.58
C ALA A 206 -5.14 -22.52 -17.25
N ALA A 207 -5.07 -23.01 -16.02
CA ALA A 207 -4.10 -24.02 -15.58
C ALA A 207 -4.47 -25.48 -15.95
N GLY A 208 -5.55 -25.69 -16.72
CA GLY A 208 -5.96 -27.02 -17.21
C GLY A 208 -6.66 -27.92 -16.18
N ILE A 209 -7.14 -27.37 -15.05
CA ILE A 209 -7.73 -28.14 -13.95
C ILE A 209 -9.24 -28.34 -14.18
N PRO A 210 -9.80 -29.56 -14.02
CA PRO A 210 -11.22 -29.83 -14.19
C PRO A 210 -12.14 -28.99 -13.28
N THR A 211 -13.27 -28.54 -13.82
CA THR A 211 -14.37 -27.86 -13.11
C THR A 211 -15.71 -28.37 -13.64
N GLU A 212 -16.75 -28.40 -12.80
CA GLU A 212 -18.08 -28.89 -13.18
C GLU A 212 -18.86 -27.86 -14.04
N SER A 213 -19.88 -28.33 -14.77
CA SER A 213 -20.69 -27.55 -15.71
C SER A 213 -21.61 -26.52 -15.04
N GLN A 214 -22.11 -25.43 -15.66
CA GLN A 214 -22.47 -25.23 -17.08
C GLN A 214 -22.41 -23.70 -17.50
N PRO A 215 -23.19 -23.15 -18.48
CA PRO A 215 -22.67 -22.62 -19.74
C PRO A 215 -22.36 -21.09 -19.86
N LYS A 216 -21.90 -20.73 -21.06
CA LYS A 216 -21.36 -19.45 -21.56
C LYS A 216 -22.25 -18.21 -21.40
N ASN A 217 -21.58 -17.04 -21.35
CA ASN A 217 -22.06 -15.79 -21.95
C ASN A 217 -21.02 -15.26 -22.96
N LEU A 218 -21.42 -14.31 -23.83
CA LEU A 218 -20.63 -13.87 -24.99
C LEU A 218 -19.63 -12.76 -24.63
N ASN A 219 -18.44 -12.81 -25.24
CA ASN A 219 -17.41 -11.79 -25.11
C ASN A 219 -17.50 -10.81 -26.30
N MET A 220 -17.61 -9.50 -26.04
CA MET A 220 -17.66 -8.46 -27.07
C MET A 220 -16.48 -7.51 -26.91
N GLY A 221 -15.58 -7.46 -27.90
CA GLY A 221 -14.32 -6.72 -27.80
C GLY A 221 -14.48 -5.21 -28.03
N ARG A 222 -14.00 -4.41 -27.07
CA ARG A 222 -13.85 -2.94 -27.13
C ARG A 222 -12.91 -2.54 -26.00
N GLY A 223 -11.88 -1.71 -26.16
CA GLY A 223 -11.22 -1.16 -27.36
C GLY A 223 -10.03 -0.30 -26.89
N LYS A 224 -8.90 -0.25 -27.63
CA LYS A 224 -7.71 0.50 -27.18
C LYS A 224 -8.03 2.00 -27.00
N GLY A 225 -7.66 2.59 -25.86
CA GLY A 225 -7.77 4.02 -25.60
C GLY A 225 -6.75 4.52 -24.56
N LEU A 226 -6.34 5.78 -24.70
CA LEU A 226 -5.70 6.64 -23.69
C LEU A 226 -4.41 6.18 -22.97
N GLY A 227 -3.73 5.12 -23.42
CA GLY A 227 -2.38 4.73 -22.93
C GLY A 227 -1.23 5.69 -23.29
N GLY A 228 -1.48 7.01 -23.39
CA GLY A 228 -0.53 8.01 -23.91
C GLY A 228 0.02 9.02 -22.90
N LEU A 229 -0.60 9.19 -21.73
CA LEU A 229 -0.31 10.33 -20.83
C LEU A 229 0.63 10.01 -19.64
N LEU A 230 1.16 8.78 -19.56
CA LEU A 230 1.97 8.32 -18.41
C LEU A 230 3.44 8.02 -18.76
N GLY A 231 3.87 8.33 -19.99
CA GLY A 231 5.21 8.01 -20.49
C GLY A 231 6.35 8.51 -19.58
N GLY A 232 6.29 9.75 -19.08
CA GLY A 232 7.39 10.36 -18.30
C GLY A 232 7.84 9.54 -17.08
N ARG A 233 6.90 9.17 -16.18
CA ARG A 233 7.20 8.33 -15.01
C ARG A 233 7.72 6.94 -15.39
N VAL A 234 7.29 6.40 -16.53
CA VAL A 234 7.71 5.08 -17.05
C VAL A 234 9.10 5.15 -17.69
N TYR A 235 9.42 6.19 -18.46
CA TYR A 235 10.75 6.37 -19.06
C TYR A 235 11.83 6.62 -18.01
N ALA A 236 11.56 7.45 -17.00
CA ALA A 236 12.50 7.67 -15.88
C ALA A 236 12.79 6.37 -15.10
N ALA A 237 11.78 5.51 -14.92
CA ALA A 237 11.98 4.16 -14.39
C ALA A 237 12.78 3.29 -15.38
N ARG A 238 12.42 3.25 -16.67
CA ARG A 238 13.10 2.46 -17.71
C ARG A 238 14.59 2.77 -17.82
N PHE A 239 15.01 4.03 -17.69
CA PHE A 239 16.45 4.38 -17.67
C PHE A 239 17.19 3.80 -16.46
N ARG A 240 16.62 3.88 -15.25
CA ARG A 240 17.22 3.26 -14.04
C ARG A 240 17.22 1.74 -14.11
N LEU A 241 16.14 1.15 -14.63
CA LEU A 241 16.01 -0.28 -14.87
C LEU A 241 17.01 -0.79 -15.92
N ASP A 242 17.26 -0.02 -16.97
CA ASP A 242 18.29 -0.32 -17.97
C ASP A 242 19.71 -0.25 -17.39
N ALA A 243 19.99 0.70 -16.50
CA ALA A 243 21.27 0.78 -15.79
C ALA A 243 21.49 -0.43 -14.88
N LEU A 244 20.51 -0.78 -14.02
CA LEU A 244 20.55 -1.98 -13.18
C LEU A 244 20.64 -3.27 -14.03
N SER A 245 20.07 -3.28 -15.23
CA SER A 245 20.23 -4.40 -16.18
C SER A 245 21.68 -4.53 -16.66
N GLY A 246 22.35 -3.41 -16.98
CA GLY A 246 23.76 -3.40 -17.37
C GLY A 246 24.69 -3.91 -16.25
N GLU A 247 24.46 -3.48 -15.00
CA GLU A 247 25.23 -3.93 -13.82
C GLU A 247 25.24 -5.47 -13.65
N LEU A 248 24.18 -6.17 -14.08
CA LEU A 248 24.12 -7.63 -14.15
C LEU A 248 24.65 -8.19 -15.48
N LEU A 249 24.19 -7.64 -16.61
CA LEU A 249 24.33 -8.27 -17.92
C LEU A 249 25.66 -7.95 -18.61
N ASP A 250 26.28 -6.79 -18.37
CA ASP A 250 27.59 -6.47 -18.95
C ASP A 250 28.68 -7.43 -18.44
N PRO A 251 28.85 -7.66 -17.11
CA PRO A 251 29.87 -8.60 -16.62
C PRO A 251 29.64 -10.05 -17.05
N LEU A 252 28.38 -10.47 -17.21
CA LEU A 252 28.03 -11.81 -17.69
C LEU A 252 28.21 -11.95 -19.21
N SER A 253 27.98 -10.88 -19.97
CA SER A 253 28.26 -10.83 -21.41
C SER A 253 29.77 -10.86 -21.69
N ASP A 254 30.56 -10.13 -20.92
CA ASP A 254 32.03 -10.13 -21.00
C ASP A 254 32.63 -11.49 -20.61
N LEU A 255 32.10 -12.13 -19.56
CA LEU A 255 32.51 -13.48 -19.15
C LEU A 255 32.17 -14.54 -20.21
N LEU A 256 30.97 -14.49 -20.79
CA LEU A 256 30.54 -15.41 -21.86
C LEU A 256 31.33 -15.18 -23.16
N GLY A 257 31.56 -13.93 -23.54
CA GLY A 257 32.31 -13.51 -24.71
C GLY A 257 31.83 -14.17 -26.01
N LYS A 258 32.58 -15.15 -26.51
CA LYS A 258 32.27 -15.95 -27.71
C LYS A 258 32.15 -17.45 -27.42
N HIS A 259 32.06 -17.84 -26.15
CA HIS A 259 32.05 -19.23 -25.72
C HIS A 259 30.63 -19.76 -25.52
N GLU A 260 30.48 -21.08 -25.46
CA GLU A 260 29.17 -21.71 -25.27
C GLU A 260 28.68 -21.65 -23.81
N TYR A 261 29.63 -21.54 -22.86
CA TYR A 261 29.45 -21.56 -21.40
C TYR A 261 30.39 -20.53 -20.75
N LEU A 262 30.05 -20.06 -19.54
CA LEU A 262 30.70 -18.91 -18.89
C LEU A 262 32.19 -19.11 -18.58
N PHE A 263 32.66 -20.33 -18.34
CA PHE A 263 34.07 -20.63 -18.07
C PHE A 263 34.83 -21.27 -19.23
N CYS A 264 34.32 -21.13 -20.47
CA CYS A 264 34.96 -21.63 -21.68
C CYS A 264 35.17 -23.16 -21.71
N THR A 265 34.43 -23.89 -20.87
CA THR A 265 34.45 -25.34 -20.72
C THR A 265 33.65 -26.05 -21.83
N GLU A 266 33.91 -27.34 -22.06
CA GLU A 266 33.11 -28.17 -23.00
C GLU A 266 31.72 -28.56 -22.46
N GLN A 267 31.45 -28.27 -21.19
CA GLN A 267 30.23 -28.61 -20.45
C GLN A 267 29.85 -27.44 -19.51
N PRO A 268 28.56 -27.29 -19.16
CA PRO A 268 28.13 -26.28 -18.19
C PRO A 268 28.69 -26.57 -16.79
N SER A 269 29.18 -25.53 -16.12
CA SER A 269 29.65 -25.56 -14.73
C SER A 269 28.49 -25.36 -13.73
N SER A 270 28.78 -25.38 -12.42
CA SER A 270 27.80 -24.97 -11.41
C SER A 270 27.38 -23.50 -11.58
N LEU A 271 28.26 -22.61 -12.06
CA LEU A 271 27.90 -21.22 -12.33
C LEU A 271 26.89 -21.11 -13.47
N ASP A 272 27.04 -21.89 -14.53
CA ASP A 272 26.10 -21.90 -15.66
C ASP A 272 24.69 -22.33 -15.20
N CYS A 273 24.61 -23.28 -14.26
CA CYS A 273 23.36 -23.69 -13.63
C CYS A 273 22.71 -22.54 -12.83
N LEU A 274 23.48 -21.80 -12.04
CA LEU A 274 22.96 -20.67 -11.25
C LEU A 274 22.58 -19.46 -12.11
N ALA A 275 23.43 -19.11 -13.08
CA ALA A 275 23.15 -18.06 -14.05
C ALA A 275 21.88 -18.37 -14.86
N PHE A 276 21.67 -19.64 -15.25
CA PHE A 276 20.41 -20.06 -15.85
C PHE A 276 19.23 -19.87 -14.88
N GLY A 277 19.34 -20.29 -13.62
CA GLY A 277 18.28 -20.13 -12.62
C GLY A 277 17.79 -18.68 -12.47
N TYR A 278 18.72 -17.73 -12.39
CA TYR A 278 18.38 -16.30 -12.33
C TYR A 278 17.90 -15.73 -13.67
N LEU A 279 18.69 -15.86 -14.74
CA LEU A 279 18.40 -15.22 -16.02
C LEU A 279 17.16 -15.82 -16.72
N SER A 280 16.83 -17.09 -16.47
CA SER A 280 15.60 -17.70 -17.00
C SER A 280 14.33 -17.01 -16.51
N LEU A 281 14.29 -16.58 -15.24
CA LEU A 281 13.18 -15.81 -14.67
C LEU A 281 13.14 -14.35 -15.16
N LEU A 282 14.21 -13.83 -15.77
CA LEU A 282 14.22 -12.50 -16.41
C LEU A 282 13.74 -12.55 -17.87
N PHE A 283 13.70 -13.74 -18.48
CA PHE A 283 13.56 -13.91 -19.94
C PHE A 283 12.35 -14.76 -20.38
N TYR A 284 12.10 -15.90 -19.73
CA TYR A 284 11.01 -16.79 -20.13
C TYR A 284 9.60 -16.35 -19.71
N PRO A 285 9.35 -15.74 -18.54
CA PRO A 285 8.01 -15.32 -18.12
C PRO A 285 7.29 -14.42 -19.14
N ALA A 286 6.01 -14.71 -19.37
CA ALA A 286 5.12 -13.94 -20.23
C ALA A 286 4.51 -12.79 -19.43
N LEU A 287 5.26 -11.68 -19.34
CA LEU A 287 4.91 -10.49 -18.57
C LEU A 287 4.31 -9.42 -19.47
N PRO A 288 3.27 -8.67 -19.04
CA PRO A 288 2.79 -7.47 -19.74
C PRO A 288 3.92 -6.44 -19.93
N GLN A 289 4.67 -6.13 -18.88
CA GLN A 289 5.85 -5.27 -18.92
C GLN A 289 7.11 -6.14 -19.07
N ALA A 290 7.36 -6.63 -20.28
CA ALA A 290 8.45 -7.55 -20.61
C ALA A 290 9.86 -6.90 -20.71
N TRP A 291 10.09 -5.81 -19.98
CA TRP A 291 11.20 -4.87 -20.21
C TRP A 291 12.61 -5.50 -20.13
N LEU A 292 12.84 -6.46 -19.24
CA LEU A 292 14.10 -7.23 -19.16
C LEU A 292 14.31 -8.14 -20.35
N LYS A 293 13.26 -8.85 -20.78
CA LYS A 293 13.30 -9.75 -21.93
C LYS A 293 13.64 -8.97 -23.20
N GLU A 294 13.03 -7.80 -23.38
CA GLU A 294 13.37 -6.85 -24.45
C GLU A 294 14.84 -6.43 -24.38
N THR A 295 15.36 -6.05 -23.20
CA THR A 295 16.77 -5.66 -23.03
C THR A 295 17.72 -6.81 -23.37
N ILE A 296 17.44 -8.04 -22.91
CA ILE A 296 18.25 -9.23 -23.22
C ILE A 296 18.19 -9.57 -24.71
N GLN A 297 17.03 -9.47 -25.36
CA GLN A 297 16.87 -9.76 -26.79
C GLN A 297 17.50 -8.70 -27.70
N THR A 298 17.52 -7.42 -27.29
CA THR A 298 17.98 -6.30 -28.13
C THR A 298 19.44 -5.92 -27.88
N LYS A 299 19.89 -5.85 -26.61
CA LYS A 299 21.26 -5.45 -26.24
C LYS A 299 22.19 -6.64 -26.03
N TYR A 300 21.67 -7.78 -25.54
CA TYR A 300 22.47 -8.97 -25.21
C TYR A 300 22.08 -10.26 -25.97
N PRO A 301 21.96 -10.28 -27.31
CA PRO A 301 21.69 -11.50 -28.08
C PRO A 301 22.55 -12.74 -27.73
N PRO A 302 23.85 -12.63 -27.37
CA PRO A 302 24.64 -13.78 -26.91
C PRO A 302 24.08 -14.45 -25.65
N ILE A 303 23.56 -13.65 -24.69
CA ILE A 303 22.93 -14.15 -23.46
C ILE A 303 21.59 -14.83 -23.77
N ALA A 304 20.80 -14.29 -24.71
CA ALA A 304 19.58 -14.94 -25.18
C ALA A 304 19.89 -16.31 -25.82
N ALA A 305 20.91 -16.39 -26.68
CA ALA A 305 21.34 -17.65 -27.29
C ALA A 305 21.88 -18.67 -26.26
N TYR A 306 22.59 -18.20 -25.23
CA TYR A 306 23.06 -18.99 -24.09
C TYR A 306 21.90 -19.55 -23.26
N LEU A 307 20.90 -18.73 -22.94
CA LEU A 307 19.67 -19.16 -22.26
C LEU A 307 18.88 -20.24 -23.03
N HIS A 308 18.87 -20.18 -24.36
CA HIS A 308 18.29 -21.22 -25.18
C HIS A 308 19.14 -22.51 -25.14
N ARG A 309 20.46 -22.44 -25.39
CA ARG A 309 21.36 -23.62 -25.29
C ARG A 309 21.21 -24.35 -23.96
N LEU A 310 21.19 -23.62 -22.84
CA LEU A 310 21.05 -24.21 -21.51
C LEU A 310 19.66 -24.82 -21.26
N ARG A 311 18.57 -24.22 -21.78
CA ARG A 311 17.24 -24.83 -21.69
C ARG A 311 17.17 -26.15 -22.46
N THR A 312 17.74 -26.21 -23.67
CA THR A 312 17.85 -27.46 -24.44
C THR A 312 18.73 -28.48 -23.71
N ALA A 313 19.88 -28.07 -23.16
CA ALA A 313 20.83 -28.97 -22.51
C ALA A 313 20.34 -29.55 -21.17
N PHE A 314 19.66 -28.75 -20.33
CA PHE A 314 19.16 -29.19 -19.02
C PHE A 314 17.75 -29.82 -19.11
N PHE A 315 16.87 -29.26 -19.95
CA PHE A 315 15.43 -29.54 -19.93
C PHE A 315 14.85 -29.98 -21.28
N GLN A 316 15.68 -30.19 -22.32
CA GLN A 316 15.27 -30.67 -23.66
C GLN A 316 14.11 -29.85 -24.28
N ASP A 317 14.00 -28.58 -23.86
CA ASP A 317 12.89 -27.67 -24.15
C ASP A 317 11.46 -28.17 -23.79
N GLU A 318 11.34 -29.20 -22.95
CA GLU A 318 10.06 -29.72 -22.45
C GLU A 318 9.26 -28.63 -21.69
N GLU A 319 7.93 -28.59 -21.89
CA GLU A 319 7.04 -27.67 -21.16
C GLU A 319 6.51 -28.31 -19.88
N ILE A 320 7.06 -27.87 -18.74
CA ILE A 320 6.69 -28.39 -17.42
C ILE A 320 5.33 -27.81 -16.99
N SER A 321 4.26 -28.56 -17.25
CA SER A 321 2.88 -28.16 -16.91
C SER A 321 2.60 -28.23 -15.39
N PRO A 322 2.20 -27.11 -14.74
CA PRO A 322 1.92 -27.10 -13.30
C PRO A 322 0.78 -28.03 -12.88
N GLY A 323 -0.25 -28.22 -13.72
CA GLY A 323 -1.37 -29.11 -13.42
C GLY A 323 -0.98 -30.59 -13.30
N ILE A 324 -0.01 -31.03 -14.12
CA ILE A 324 0.53 -32.40 -14.06
C ILE A 324 1.36 -32.57 -12.78
N VAL A 325 2.27 -31.63 -12.51
CA VAL A 325 3.12 -31.68 -11.31
C VAL A 325 2.29 -31.58 -10.03
N TRP A 326 1.23 -30.77 -10.00
CA TRP A 326 0.28 -30.72 -8.89
C TRP A 326 -0.44 -32.06 -8.66
N SER A 327 -0.84 -32.75 -9.73
CA SER A 327 -1.51 -34.06 -9.65
C SER A 327 -0.57 -35.14 -9.11
N VAL A 328 0.70 -35.16 -9.51
CA VAL A 328 1.73 -36.04 -8.93
C VAL A 328 2.00 -35.66 -7.46
N SER A 329 2.17 -34.37 -7.17
CA SER A 329 2.46 -33.82 -5.83
C SER A 329 1.31 -33.98 -4.82
N THR A 330 0.14 -34.45 -5.26
CA THR A 330 -1.03 -34.77 -4.43
C THR A 330 -1.40 -36.26 -4.46
N GLY A 331 -0.63 -37.10 -5.16
CA GLY A 331 -0.90 -38.54 -5.29
C GLY A 331 -2.10 -38.89 -6.16
N ALA A 332 -2.63 -37.93 -6.94
CA ALA A 332 -3.76 -38.13 -7.85
C ALA A 332 -3.33 -38.74 -9.21
N LEU A 333 -2.03 -38.70 -9.52
CA LEU A 333 -1.42 -39.33 -10.69
C LEU A 333 -0.11 -40.00 -10.25
N GLU A 334 0.17 -41.22 -10.72
CA GLU A 334 1.52 -41.79 -10.62
C GLU A 334 2.49 -41.00 -11.52
N ASN A 335 3.75 -40.85 -11.10
CA ASN A 335 4.73 -40.17 -11.95
C ASN A 335 4.99 -40.97 -13.24
N ASN A 336 4.95 -40.28 -14.38
CA ASN A 336 5.24 -40.87 -15.68
C ASN A 336 6.74 -41.21 -15.75
N LYS A 337 7.07 -42.50 -15.87
CA LYS A 337 8.46 -43.00 -15.97
C LYS A 337 9.24 -42.45 -17.18
N ASN A 338 8.55 -41.85 -18.14
CA ASN A 338 9.15 -41.21 -19.32
C ASN A 338 9.33 -39.69 -19.17
N ALA A 339 8.88 -39.07 -18.07
CA ALA A 339 9.09 -37.64 -17.83
C ALA A 339 10.59 -37.32 -17.65
N LEU A 340 11.02 -36.11 -18.03
CA LEU A 340 12.43 -35.74 -17.92
C LEU A 340 12.90 -35.56 -16.47
N LEU A 341 12.04 -35.06 -15.58
CA LEU A 341 12.32 -34.79 -14.17
C LEU A 341 11.59 -35.77 -13.23
N PRO A 342 12.23 -36.25 -12.14
CA PRO A 342 11.71 -37.32 -11.28
C PRO A 342 10.73 -36.79 -10.20
N TRP A 343 9.64 -36.15 -10.62
CA TRP A 343 8.62 -35.62 -9.69
C TRP A 343 8.02 -36.69 -8.76
N ALA A 344 7.89 -36.38 -7.47
CA ALA A 344 7.41 -37.29 -6.43
C ALA A 344 6.21 -36.72 -5.65
N PRO A 345 5.33 -37.58 -5.08
CA PRO A 345 4.23 -37.13 -4.23
C PRO A 345 4.75 -36.57 -2.91
N ARG A 346 4.07 -35.55 -2.37
CA ARG A 346 4.42 -34.98 -1.06
C ARG A 346 4.11 -35.94 0.09
N SER A 347 5.08 -36.17 0.97
CA SER A 347 4.91 -36.89 2.23
C SER A 347 4.12 -36.05 3.26
N GLN A 348 2.79 -35.97 3.12
CA GLN A 348 1.91 -35.35 4.13
C GLN A 348 0.62 -36.14 4.36
N ASN A 349 0.36 -36.45 5.63
CA ASN A 349 -0.92 -37.00 6.09
C ASN A 349 -2.01 -35.91 6.07
N PHE A 350 -3.15 -36.18 5.44
CA PHE A 350 -4.26 -35.22 5.17
C PHE A 350 -4.73 -34.36 6.36
N ALA A 351 -4.47 -34.79 7.60
CA ALA A 351 -4.75 -34.04 8.83
C ALA A 351 -3.87 -32.78 9.03
N THR A 352 -2.69 -32.68 8.40
CA THR A 352 -1.76 -31.55 8.59
C THR A 352 -2.27 -30.27 7.94
N SER A 353 -2.91 -30.35 6.77
CA SER A 353 -3.28 -29.17 5.96
C SER A 353 -4.31 -28.27 6.67
N ALA A 354 -5.30 -28.88 7.36
CA ALA A 354 -6.29 -28.14 8.14
C ALA A 354 -5.65 -27.44 9.36
N LEU A 355 -4.70 -28.09 10.03
CA LEU A 355 -3.93 -27.51 11.14
C LEU A 355 -2.95 -26.43 10.66
N ALA A 356 -2.39 -26.55 9.46
CA ALA A 356 -1.52 -25.55 8.86
C ALA A 356 -2.28 -24.25 8.55
N GLY A 357 -3.44 -24.35 7.88
CA GLY A 357 -4.30 -23.19 7.62
C GLY A 357 -4.77 -22.51 8.90
N ALA A 358 -5.16 -23.28 9.93
CA ALA A 358 -5.51 -22.73 11.23
C ALA A 358 -4.32 -22.01 11.92
N ARG A 359 -3.10 -22.56 11.82
CA ARG A 359 -1.89 -21.94 12.40
C ARG A 359 -1.50 -20.64 11.71
N GLU A 360 -1.55 -20.57 10.37
CA GLU A 360 -1.26 -19.32 9.65
C GLU A 360 -2.30 -18.23 9.92
N LEU A 361 -3.59 -18.60 10.00
CA LEU A 361 -4.65 -17.64 10.34
C LEU A 361 -4.50 -17.13 11.78
N VAL A 362 -4.15 -17.99 12.75
CA VAL A 362 -3.88 -17.58 14.14
C VAL A 362 -2.60 -16.74 14.26
N GLY A 363 -1.57 -17.02 13.46
CA GLY A 363 -0.33 -16.23 13.41
C GLY A 363 -0.52 -14.78 12.96
N ASN A 364 -1.63 -14.49 12.27
CA ASN A 364 -2.00 -13.14 11.82
C ASN A 364 -2.95 -12.41 12.79
N ILE A 365 -3.32 -13.01 13.93
CA ILE A 365 -4.15 -12.35 14.95
C ILE A 365 -3.27 -11.37 15.78
N PRO A 366 -3.65 -10.07 15.86
CA PRO A 366 -2.97 -9.11 16.75
C PRO A 366 -2.94 -9.60 18.20
N VAL A 367 -1.91 -9.22 18.96
CA VAL A 367 -1.61 -9.68 20.34
C VAL A 367 -1.00 -11.10 20.44
N ILE A 368 -1.36 -12.07 19.61
CA ILE A 368 -0.76 -13.42 19.69
C ILE A 368 0.64 -13.45 19.05
N SER A 369 0.81 -12.78 17.91
CA SER A 369 2.05 -12.78 17.12
C SER A 369 3.26 -12.11 17.81
N SER A 370 3.04 -11.24 18.80
CA SER A 370 4.11 -10.58 19.56
C SER A 370 4.77 -11.49 20.60
N VAL A 371 4.06 -12.52 21.07
CA VAL A 371 4.59 -13.50 22.03
C VAL A 371 5.52 -14.51 21.33
N TRP A 372 5.15 -14.95 20.12
CA TRP A 372 5.89 -15.99 19.39
C TRP A 372 7.07 -15.45 18.56
N LYS A 373 7.12 -14.15 18.24
CA LYS A 373 8.25 -13.55 17.49
C LYS A 373 9.54 -13.31 18.31
N ARG A 374 9.55 -13.61 19.62
CA ARG A 374 10.71 -13.37 20.50
C ARG A 374 11.66 -14.57 20.59
N HIS A 375 12.42 -14.83 19.52
CA HIS A 375 13.84 -15.26 19.53
C HIS A 375 14.36 -15.53 18.11
N ARG A 376 14.64 -14.46 17.34
CA ARG A 376 15.64 -14.49 16.26
C ARG A 376 16.44 -13.20 16.33
N ILE A 377 17.76 -13.32 16.48
CA ILE A 377 18.70 -12.21 16.42
C ILE A 377 19.35 -12.30 15.04
N ASP A 378 19.22 -11.24 14.26
CA ASP A 378 19.91 -11.12 12.97
C ASP A 378 21.19 -10.30 13.16
N VAL A 379 22.32 -10.77 12.66
CA VAL A 379 23.65 -10.18 12.91
C VAL A 379 24.47 -10.12 11.63
N SER A 380 24.23 -9.07 10.85
CA SER A 380 25.13 -8.63 9.79
C SER A 380 25.29 -7.10 9.85
N LYS A 381 26.32 -6.63 10.56
CA LYS A 381 26.77 -5.23 10.43
C LYS A 381 27.59 -5.08 9.16
N PRO A 382 27.32 -4.09 8.30
CA PRO A 382 28.29 -3.62 7.31
C PRO A 382 29.54 -3.09 8.02
N LEU A 383 30.71 -3.21 7.36
CA LEU A 383 31.97 -2.63 7.81
C LEU A 383 32.19 -1.26 7.17
N GLU A 384 32.51 -0.26 8.00
CA GLU A 384 32.99 1.05 7.56
C GLU A 384 34.32 0.93 6.80
N LEU A 385 34.45 1.60 5.65
CA LEU A 385 35.72 1.76 4.92
C LEU A 385 35.93 3.19 4.42
N SER A 386 37.20 3.57 4.27
CA SER A 386 37.65 4.96 4.39
C SER A 386 37.65 5.78 3.09
N LYS A 387 37.51 7.10 3.25
CA LYS A 387 37.37 8.14 2.23
C LYS A 387 38.59 8.30 1.31
N ARG A 388 38.34 8.75 0.07
CA ARG A 388 39.14 9.81 -0.57
C ARG A 388 38.26 10.70 -1.46
N ALA A 389 38.69 11.94 -1.74
CA ALA A 389 37.81 12.99 -2.26
C ALA A 389 38.43 13.79 -3.43
N ARG A 390 37.54 14.23 -4.33
CA ARG A 390 37.58 15.35 -5.32
C ARG A 390 36.28 15.23 -6.15
N SER A 391 35.67 16.30 -6.69
CA SER A 391 35.96 17.74 -6.65
C SER A 391 34.66 18.55 -6.51
N GLU A 392 34.76 19.87 -6.42
CA GLU A 392 33.69 20.76 -5.95
C GLU A 392 32.73 21.22 -7.05
N LEU A 393 31.44 20.88 -6.90
CA LEU A 393 30.22 21.70 -7.09
C LEU A 393 28.97 20.78 -7.02
N PRO A 394 27.91 21.11 -6.24
CA PRO A 394 26.78 20.20 -6.03
C PRO A 394 25.68 20.32 -7.10
N SER A 395 25.14 19.17 -7.51
CA SER A 395 23.92 19.04 -8.34
C SER A 395 22.64 19.00 -7.47
N PRO A 396 21.44 19.27 -8.03
CA PRO A 396 20.31 19.84 -7.26
C PRO A 396 19.56 18.92 -6.27
N LEU A 397 20.05 17.71 -5.98
CA LEU A 397 19.37 16.76 -5.09
C LEU A 397 19.55 17.05 -3.58
N PHE A 398 20.07 18.22 -3.19
CA PHE A 398 20.49 18.53 -1.81
C PHE A 398 19.50 19.36 -0.96
N VAL A 399 18.26 19.59 -1.42
CA VAL A 399 17.22 20.25 -0.62
C VAL A 399 16.66 19.33 0.49
N ASN A 400 16.68 18.01 0.28
CA ASN A 400 16.17 17.01 1.23
C ASN A 400 17.00 16.83 2.53
N THR A 401 17.99 17.70 2.79
CA THR A 401 18.84 17.65 4.00
C THR A 401 18.56 18.77 5.01
N LEU A 402 17.63 19.70 4.73
CA LEU A 402 17.26 20.80 5.65
C LEU A 402 15.94 20.61 6.41
N LEU A 403 15.08 19.66 6.00
CA LEU A 403 13.81 19.36 6.68
C LEU A 403 13.90 18.21 7.71
N GLY A 404 15.10 17.68 7.94
CA GLY A 404 15.40 16.77 9.04
C GLY A 404 15.31 17.48 10.39
N SER A 405 14.15 17.42 11.04
CA SER A 405 13.77 18.18 12.23
C SER A 405 13.74 19.71 12.04
N ARG A 406 12.66 20.21 11.43
CA ARG A 406 12.25 21.63 11.57
C ARG A 406 12.23 22.03 13.05
N ALA A 407 12.74 23.23 13.34
CA ALA A 407 12.46 23.88 14.63
C ALA A 407 10.95 24.14 14.75
N PRO A 408 10.36 24.06 15.97
CA PRO A 408 8.93 24.26 16.13
C PRO A 408 8.53 25.69 15.73
N THR A 409 7.57 25.81 14.81
CA THR A 409 6.99 27.09 14.36
C THR A 409 6.51 27.93 15.54
N ALA A 410 6.46 29.26 15.43
CA ALA A 410 5.95 30.12 16.50
C ALA A 410 4.54 29.69 16.98
N SER A 411 3.66 29.25 16.07
CA SER A 411 2.34 28.67 16.42
C SER A 411 2.42 27.29 17.10
N GLN A 412 3.41 26.45 16.78
CA GLN A 412 3.65 25.15 17.42
C GLN A 412 4.26 25.31 18.83
N ILE A 413 5.01 26.39 19.08
CA ILE A 413 5.46 26.79 20.42
C ILE A 413 4.28 27.30 21.26
N GLN A 414 3.36 28.09 20.66
CA GLN A 414 2.16 28.58 21.33
C GLN A 414 1.14 27.47 21.63
N SER A 415 1.02 26.48 20.75
CA SER A 415 0.15 25.31 20.93
C SER A 415 0.83 24.05 20.40
N PRO A 416 1.17 23.07 21.25
CA PRO A 416 1.91 21.89 20.82
C PRO A 416 1.09 21.04 19.83
N PRO A 417 1.74 20.34 18.89
CA PRO A 417 1.06 19.53 17.89
C PRO A 417 0.25 18.39 18.54
N PRO A 418 -0.92 18.02 17.99
CA PRO A 418 -1.67 16.85 18.43
C PRO A 418 -0.90 15.56 18.12
N PRO A 419 -1.22 14.43 18.78
CA PRO A 419 -0.74 13.13 18.32
C PRO A 419 -1.35 12.81 16.94
N SER A 420 -0.55 12.17 16.08
CA SER A 420 -0.93 11.75 14.73
C SER A 420 -2.27 11.01 14.68
N SER A 421 -3.10 11.30 13.68
CA SER A 421 -4.47 10.82 13.58
C SER A 421 -4.62 9.30 13.62
N SER A 422 -5.78 8.88 14.14
CA SER A 422 -6.30 7.52 14.31
C SER A 422 -6.63 6.76 13.00
N THR A 423 -6.05 7.22 11.89
CA THR A 423 -6.13 6.66 10.53
C THR A 423 -4.77 6.60 9.84
N LYS A 424 -3.79 7.42 10.28
CA LYS A 424 -2.37 7.24 9.98
C LYS A 424 -1.79 6.08 10.82
N THR A 425 -2.16 6.02 12.10
CA THR A 425 -1.77 4.91 13.00
C THR A 425 -2.55 3.63 12.71
N GLY A 426 -1.84 2.58 12.29
CA GLY A 426 -2.40 1.22 12.15
C GLY A 426 -2.91 0.81 10.76
N ARG A 427 -2.33 1.33 9.67
CA ARG A 427 -2.60 0.87 8.29
C ARG A 427 -2.03 -0.53 7.97
N PHE A 428 -2.47 -1.54 8.71
CA PHE A 428 -2.59 -2.90 8.15
C PHE A 428 -3.92 -2.98 7.37
N PHE A 429 -3.91 -3.68 6.24
CA PHE A 429 -4.99 -3.82 5.25
C PHE A 429 -5.33 -2.59 4.38
N GLY A 430 -5.07 -2.72 3.08
CA GLY A 430 -5.90 -2.19 1.98
C GLY A 430 -6.07 -0.68 1.81
N LYS A 431 -5.30 -0.08 0.89
CA LYS A 431 -5.74 1.15 0.18
C LYS A 431 -6.87 0.77 -0.80
N ALA A 432 -8.12 1.11 -0.49
CA ALA A 432 -9.23 1.12 -1.44
C ALA A 432 -10.26 2.16 -1.00
N ASN A 433 -10.52 3.18 -1.83
CA ASN A 433 -11.30 4.36 -1.42
C ASN A 433 -12.75 4.36 -1.94
N ILE A 434 -13.35 3.17 -2.10
CA ILE A 434 -14.70 3.00 -2.64
C ILE A 434 -15.74 3.21 -1.52
N GLY A 435 -16.67 4.15 -1.75
CA GLY A 435 -17.90 4.27 -0.95
C GLY A 435 -18.07 5.55 -0.13
N HIS A 436 -17.90 6.73 -0.73
CA HIS A 436 -18.36 7.99 -0.13
C HIS A 436 -19.91 8.04 -0.04
N THR A 437 -20.59 7.73 -1.15
CA THR A 437 -22.07 7.75 -1.29
C THR A 437 -22.78 6.58 -0.61
N PHE A 438 -22.34 5.34 -0.83
CA PHE A 438 -23.06 4.15 -0.35
C PHE A 438 -23.06 3.96 1.18
N ARG A 439 -22.15 4.62 1.91
CA ARG A 439 -21.93 4.36 3.34
C ARG A 439 -22.78 5.21 4.29
N HIS A 440 -23.55 6.18 3.78
CA HIS A 440 -24.39 7.05 4.61
C HIS A 440 -25.66 6.34 5.11
N LYS A 441 -26.44 5.71 4.21
CA LYS A 441 -27.73 5.06 4.48
C LYS A 441 -27.69 3.86 5.45
N SER A 442 -26.49 3.41 5.84
CA SER A 442 -26.24 2.32 6.80
C SER A 442 -25.61 2.80 8.12
N ALA A 443 -25.77 4.07 8.47
CA ALA A 443 -25.37 4.62 9.77
C ALA A 443 -26.56 4.67 10.75
N GLY A 444 -26.35 4.34 12.02
CA GLY A 444 -27.38 4.49 13.06
C GLY A 444 -28.44 3.38 13.14
N ALA A 445 -28.49 2.42 12.20
CA ALA A 445 -29.46 1.31 12.24
C ALA A 445 -29.35 0.42 13.51
N PHE A 446 -28.14 0.29 14.07
CA PHE A 446 -27.87 -0.46 15.29
C PHE A 446 -27.11 0.42 16.29
N GLY A 447 -27.76 0.73 17.41
CA GLY A 447 -27.27 1.62 18.47
C GLY A 447 -28.46 2.24 19.23
N PRO A 448 -28.27 2.72 20.47
CA PRO A 448 -29.33 3.34 21.25
C PRO A 448 -29.80 4.66 20.61
N ASP A 449 -31.10 4.92 20.65
CA ASP A 449 -31.78 5.92 19.81
C ASP A 449 -31.22 7.34 19.91
N LEU A 450 -30.96 7.82 21.13
CA LEU A 450 -30.39 9.15 21.39
C LEU A 450 -29.06 9.36 20.65
N ALA A 451 -28.22 8.33 20.62
CA ALA A 451 -26.88 8.38 20.04
C ALA A 451 -26.85 8.17 18.51
N LYS A 452 -27.98 7.88 17.85
CA LYS A 452 -28.03 7.55 16.40
C LYS A 452 -27.58 8.74 15.54
N LYS A 453 -28.16 9.92 15.76
CA LYS A 453 -27.86 11.14 14.99
C LYS A 453 -26.38 11.54 15.10
N LEU A 454 -25.81 11.51 16.30
CA LEU A 454 -24.40 11.84 16.51
C LEU A 454 -23.44 10.75 16.01
N SER A 455 -23.86 9.48 16.00
CA SER A 455 -23.11 8.38 15.38
C SER A 455 -23.00 8.53 13.86
N GLN A 456 -24.06 9.04 13.22
CA GLN A 456 -24.07 9.35 11.80
C GLN A 456 -23.11 10.49 11.47
N LEU A 457 -23.15 11.61 12.23
CA LEU A 457 -22.19 12.71 12.08
C LEU A 457 -20.73 12.23 12.23
N VAL A 458 -20.39 11.54 13.32
CA VAL A 458 -19.03 11.01 13.56
C VAL A 458 -18.54 10.08 12.43
N LYS A 459 -19.45 9.41 11.71
CA LYS A 459 -19.13 8.58 10.53
C LYS A 459 -18.85 9.44 9.30
N MET A 460 -19.63 10.50 9.07
CA MET A 460 -19.41 11.47 7.99
C MET A 460 -18.08 12.22 8.18
N GLU A 461 -17.80 12.69 9.39
CA GLU A 461 -16.55 13.35 9.76
C GLU A 461 -15.31 12.46 9.53
N LYS A 462 -15.44 11.14 9.75
CA LYS A 462 -14.37 10.16 9.43
C LYS A 462 -14.20 9.91 7.91
N ASN A 463 -15.19 10.27 7.10
CA ASN A 463 -15.06 10.24 5.64
C ASN A 463 -14.43 11.54 5.14
N VAL A 464 -14.89 12.71 5.58
CA VAL A 464 -14.32 14.04 5.23
C VAL A 464 -12.83 14.08 5.51
N MET A 465 -12.41 13.69 6.72
CA MET A 465 -11.00 13.63 7.11
C MET A 465 -10.18 12.65 6.23
N ARG A 466 -10.78 11.56 5.72
CA ARG A 466 -10.10 10.64 4.80
C ARG A 466 -10.00 11.16 3.36
N SER A 467 -10.93 12.02 2.95
CA SER A 467 -10.78 12.78 1.70
C SER A 467 -9.66 13.81 1.83
N MET A 468 -9.55 14.49 2.98
CA MET A 468 -8.42 15.39 3.28
C MET A 468 -7.07 14.64 3.31
N GLU A 469 -7.00 13.46 3.96
CA GLU A 469 -5.84 12.56 3.89
C GLU A 469 -5.49 12.11 2.46
N LEU A 470 -6.43 12.13 1.51
CA LEU A 470 -6.13 11.84 0.11
C LEU A 470 -5.54 13.08 -0.55
N VAL A 471 -6.28 14.19 -0.50
CA VAL A 471 -5.90 15.46 -1.13
C VAL A 471 -4.51 15.94 -0.72
N SER A 472 -4.10 15.77 0.55
CA SER A 472 -2.73 16.13 1.00
C SER A 472 -1.65 15.35 0.24
N ARG A 473 -1.81 14.03 0.07
CA ARG A 473 -0.86 13.18 -0.67
C ARG A 473 -0.88 13.45 -2.17
N GLU A 474 -2.06 13.56 -2.77
CA GLU A 474 -2.16 13.84 -4.21
C GLU A 474 -1.52 15.20 -4.53
N ARG A 475 -1.65 16.20 -3.63
CA ARG A 475 -1.00 17.51 -3.78
C ARG A 475 0.53 17.44 -3.66
N MET A 476 1.07 16.60 -2.77
CA MET A 476 2.51 16.30 -2.70
C MET A 476 3.01 15.63 -3.99
N GLU A 477 2.25 14.71 -4.58
CA GLU A 477 2.63 14.09 -5.87
C GLU A 477 2.53 15.07 -7.04
N VAL A 478 1.49 15.92 -7.09
CA VAL A 478 1.34 16.99 -8.10
C VAL A 478 2.50 17.98 -8.03
N ALA A 479 2.90 18.40 -6.83
CA ALA A 479 4.07 19.26 -6.62
C ALA A 479 5.35 18.68 -7.23
N GLN A 480 5.60 17.38 -7.01
CA GLN A 480 6.77 16.70 -7.57
C GLN A 480 6.69 16.58 -9.10
N GLN A 481 5.50 16.41 -9.68
CA GLN A 481 5.35 16.39 -11.15
C GLN A 481 5.52 17.76 -11.80
N LEU A 482 5.14 18.84 -11.12
CA LEU A 482 5.33 20.20 -11.64
C LEU A 482 6.81 20.53 -11.83
N SER A 483 7.65 20.25 -10.83
CA SER A 483 9.11 20.41 -10.89
C SER A 483 9.74 19.49 -11.95
N ILE A 484 9.38 18.19 -11.98
CA ILE A 484 9.91 17.21 -12.97
C ILE A 484 9.51 17.54 -14.41
N TRP A 485 8.34 18.13 -14.64
CA TRP A 485 7.93 18.59 -15.97
C TRP A 485 8.72 19.84 -16.40
N GLY A 486 8.92 20.79 -15.48
CA GLY A 486 9.65 22.02 -15.73
C GLY A 486 11.15 21.84 -16.00
N GLU A 487 11.78 20.80 -15.43
CA GLU A 487 13.18 20.45 -15.68
C GLU A 487 13.50 20.27 -17.19
N ALA A 488 12.48 19.98 -18.02
CA ALA A 488 12.59 19.81 -19.46
C ALA A 488 12.14 21.04 -20.30
N CYS A 489 11.92 22.20 -19.66
CA CYS A 489 11.52 23.47 -20.30
C CYS A 489 12.66 24.49 -20.35
N ASP A 490 12.36 25.71 -20.82
CA ASP A 490 13.27 26.86 -20.76
C ASP A 490 13.67 27.19 -19.31
N ASP A 491 14.85 27.80 -19.11
CA ASP A 491 15.45 28.12 -17.80
C ASP A 491 14.50 28.83 -16.81
N ASP A 492 13.69 29.79 -17.31
CA ASP A 492 12.74 30.57 -16.51
C ASP A 492 11.57 29.71 -16.00
N VAL A 493 10.99 28.91 -16.89
CA VAL A 493 9.95 27.94 -16.56
C VAL A 493 10.48 26.88 -15.59
N SER A 494 11.69 26.36 -15.83
CA SER A 494 12.34 25.34 -15.00
C SER A 494 12.54 25.81 -13.56
N ASP A 495 13.13 27.00 -13.36
CA ASP A 495 13.37 27.53 -12.01
C ASP A 495 12.08 27.85 -11.26
N VAL A 496 11.11 28.50 -11.92
CA VAL A 496 9.83 28.90 -11.32
C VAL A 496 8.95 27.70 -10.97
N THR A 497 8.85 26.69 -11.85
CA THR A 497 8.05 25.48 -11.59
C THR A 497 8.62 24.61 -10.49
N ASP A 498 9.95 24.59 -10.32
CA ASP A 498 10.59 23.96 -9.17
C ASP A 498 10.20 24.66 -7.84
N LYS A 499 10.29 26.00 -7.78
CA LYS A 499 9.88 26.75 -6.57
C LYS A 499 8.38 26.63 -6.29
N LEU A 500 7.54 26.61 -7.33
CA LEU A 500 6.10 26.30 -7.20
C LEU A 500 5.87 24.87 -6.69
N GLY A 501 6.69 23.90 -7.10
CA GLY A 501 6.71 22.55 -6.54
C GLY A 501 6.95 22.56 -5.03
N VAL A 502 8.00 23.26 -4.56
CA VAL A 502 8.27 23.41 -3.11
C VAL A 502 7.06 23.99 -2.36
N LEU A 503 6.44 25.06 -2.89
CA LEU A 503 5.28 25.69 -2.27
C LEU A 503 4.04 24.78 -2.24
N ILE A 504 3.72 24.08 -3.34
CA ILE A 504 2.57 23.18 -3.41
C ILE A 504 2.78 21.95 -2.51
N TYR A 505 4.03 21.48 -2.35
CA TYR A 505 4.38 20.41 -1.42
C TYR A 505 4.12 20.84 0.04
N GLU A 506 4.55 22.05 0.45
CA GLU A 506 4.29 22.58 1.80
C GLU A 506 2.79 22.74 2.08
N ILE A 507 1.98 23.10 1.08
CA ILE A 507 0.51 23.09 1.23
C ILE A 507 0.01 21.68 1.59
N GLY A 508 0.55 20.63 0.98
CA GLY A 508 0.22 19.24 1.31
C GLY A 508 0.59 18.86 2.75
N GLU A 509 1.79 19.25 3.21
CA GLU A 509 2.23 19.07 4.61
C GLU A 509 1.31 19.84 5.59
N LEU A 510 0.88 21.05 5.25
CA LEU A 510 -0.06 21.85 6.05
C LEU A 510 -1.48 21.28 6.07
N GLU A 511 -1.93 20.61 5.00
CA GLU A 511 -3.17 19.82 4.99
C GLU A 511 -3.04 18.58 5.89
N ASP A 512 -1.92 17.87 5.85
CA ASP A 512 -1.71 16.66 6.66
C ASP A 512 -1.57 16.98 8.17
N GLN A 513 -0.99 18.13 8.52
CA GLN A 513 -1.01 18.71 9.87
C GLN A 513 -2.40 19.18 10.31
N TYR A 514 -3.23 19.67 9.37
CA TYR A 514 -4.61 20.05 9.66
C TYR A 514 -5.49 18.81 9.93
N VAL A 515 -5.30 17.73 9.16
CA VAL A 515 -5.96 16.43 9.37
C VAL A 515 -5.78 15.90 10.79
N ASP A 516 -4.59 16.01 11.38
CA ASP A 516 -4.34 15.54 12.74
C ASP A 516 -5.06 16.38 13.81
N ARG A 517 -5.26 17.68 13.55
CA ARG A 517 -6.12 18.54 14.39
C ARG A 517 -7.61 18.23 14.17
N TYR A 518 -8.02 17.91 12.94
CA TYR A 518 -9.38 17.47 12.61
C TYR A 518 -9.78 16.17 13.32
N ASP A 519 -8.82 15.25 13.52
CA ASP A 519 -9.08 14.02 14.26
C ASP A 519 -9.41 14.29 15.74
N GLN A 520 -8.72 15.23 16.40
CA GLN A 520 -9.01 15.60 17.80
C GLN A 520 -10.39 16.23 17.97
N TYR A 521 -10.81 17.06 17.00
CA TYR A 521 -12.20 17.52 16.89
C TYR A 521 -13.16 16.32 16.82
N ARG A 522 -12.97 15.39 15.87
CA ARG A 522 -13.84 14.22 15.69
C ARG A 522 -13.86 13.29 16.90
N VAL A 523 -12.73 13.09 17.57
CA VAL A 523 -12.61 12.30 18.81
C VAL A 523 -13.37 12.97 19.96
N THR A 524 -13.37 14.30 20.04
CA THR A 524 -14.15 15.06 21.03
C THR A 524 -15.66 14.91 20.79
N ILE A 525 -16.13 15.00 19.53
CA ILE A 525 -17.54 14.72 19.19
C ILE A 525 -17.91 13.25 19.45
N LYS A 526 -17.03 12.30 19.14
CA LYS A 526 -17.19 10.87 19.49
C LYS A 526 -17.32 10.66 21.01
N SER A 527 -16.63 11.46 21.83
CA SER A 527 -16.78 11.42 23.29
C SER A 527 -18.18 11.84 23.76
N ILE A 528 -18.84 12.78 23.09
CA ILE A 528 -20.22 13.17 23.41
C ILE A 528 -21.15 11.99 23.11
N ARG A 529 -21.03 11.39 21.92
CA ARG A 529 -21.83 10.22 21.51
C ARG A 529 -21.69 9.03 22.46
N ASN A 530 -20.49 8.79 22.99
CA ASN A 530 -20.26 7.75 23.99
C ASN A 530 -21.06 8.03 25.29
N ILE A 531 -21.21 9.29 25.69
CA ILE A 531 -21.96 9.68 26.90
C ILE A 531 -23.46 9.55 26.64
N GLU A 532 -23.98 10.04 25.51
CA GLU A 532 -25.38 9.81 25.08
C GLU A 532 -25.76 8.33 25.16
N ALA A 533 -24.90 7.45 24.63
CA ALA A 533 -25.11 6.00 24.65
C ALA A 533 -25.08 5.40 26.07
N SER A 534 -24.33 6.00 27.01
CA SER A 534 -24.25 5.54 28.41
C SER A 534 -25.43 5.96 29.30
N VAL A 535 -26.18 6.99 28.90
CA VAL A 535 -27.36 7.49 29.64
C VAL A 535 -28.64 6.75 29.26
N GLN A 536 -28.69 6.15 28.07
CA GLN A 536 -29.88 5.44 27.58
C GLN A 536 -30.36 4.31 28.52
N PRO A 537 -29.48 3.47 29.13
CA PRO A 537 -29.91 2.46 30.11
C PRO A 537 -30.64 3.00 31.36
N SER A 538 -30.43 4.27 31.77
CA SER A 538 -31.23 4.84 32.88
C SER A 538 -32.62 5.27 32.42
N ARG A 539 -32.75 5.81 31.19
CA ARG A 539 -34.07 6.08 30.58
C ARG A 539 -34.86 4.79 30.37
N ASP A 540 -34.23 3.76 29.80
CA ASP A 540 -34.83 2.45 29.57
C ASP A 540 -35.32 1.82 30.88
N ARG A 541 -34.54 1.94 31.95
CA ARG A 541 -34.90 1.45 33.29
C ARG A 541 -36.07 2.22 33.90
N LYS A 542 -36.06 3.56 33.82
CA LYS A 542 -37.17 4.43 34.25
C LYS A 542 -38.46 4.02 33.54
N GLN A 543 -38.46 3.96 32.21
CA GLN A 543 -39.64 3.59 31.41
C GLN A 543 -40.15 2.19 31.77
N LYS A 544 -39.25 1.20 31.86
CA LYS A 544 -39.61 -0.19 32.18
C LYS A 544 -40.28 -0.34 33.56
N ILE A 545 -39.87 0.45 34.56
CA ILE A 545 -40.52 0.45 35.88
C ILE A 545 -41.91 1.11 35.77
N THR A 546 -42.04 2.24 35.06
CA THR A 546 -43.34 2.88 34.78
C THR A 546 -44.32 1.94 34.09
N ASP A 547 -43.86 1.21 33.06
CA ASP A 547 -44.68 0.23 32.33
C ASP A 547 -45.13 -0.94 33.22
N GLN A 548 -44.26 -1.41 34.13
CA GLN A 548 -44.59 -2.44 35.10
C GLN A 548 -45.62 -1.95 36.13
N ILE A 549 -45.49 -0.72 36.62
CA ILE A 549 -46.48 -0.09 37.51
C ILE A 549 -47.83 0.06 36.80
N ALA A 550 -47.84 0.54 35.56
CA ALA A 550 -49.07 0.68 34.76
C ALA A 550 -49.75 -0.69 34.52
N GLN A 551 -48.96 -1.71 34.15
CA GLN A 551 -49.49 -3.06 33.95
C GLN A 551 -50.03 -3.69 35.24
N LEU A 552 -49.37 -3.50 36.38
CA LEU A 552 -49.84 -4.01 37.67
C LEU A 552 -51.06 -3.26 38.18
N LYS A 553 -51.11 -1.93 38.05
CA LYS A 553 -52.31 -1.14 38.40
C LYS A 553 -53.53 -1.52 37.57
N TYR A 554 -53.34 -1.96 36.32
CA TYR A 554 -54.43 -2.46 35.47
C TYR A 554 -54.85 -3.91 35.79
N LYS A 555 -53.91 -4.82 36.07
CA LYS A 555 -54.20 -6.26 36.27
C LYS A 555 -54.48 -6.66 37.71
N GLU A 556 -53.74 -6.10 38.67
CA GLU A 556 -53.74 -6.45 40.09
C GLU A 556 -53.65 -5.18 40.98
N PRO A 557 -54.68 -4.31 41.00
CA PRO A 557 -54.61 -3.00 41.68
C PRO A 557 -54.32 -3.08 43.19
N ASN A 558 -54.57 -4.24 43.82
CA ASN A 558 -54.31 -4.49 45.24
C ASN A 558 -52.94 -5.18 45.50
N SER A 559 -52.06 -5.31 44.50
CA SER A 559 -50.79 -6.03 44.62
C SER A 559 -49.77 -5.22 45.43
N PRO A 560 -49.21 -5.75 46.54
CA PRO A 560 -48.25 -5.01 47.39
C PRO A 560 -46.94 -4.68 46.67
N LYS A 561 -46.68 -5.30 45.52
CA LYS A 561 -45.55 -4.99 44.62
C LYS A 561 -45.62 -3.57 44.04
N ILE A 562 -46.81 -2.97 43.95
CA ILE A 562 -46.98 -1.61 43.40
C ILE A 562 -46.20 -0.60 44.24
N VAL A 563 -46.33 -0.64 45.58
CA VAL A 563 -45.63 0.28 46.50
C VAL A 563 -44.10 0.13 46.42
N VAL A 564 -43.61 -1.11 46.23
CA VAL A 564 -42.18 -1.38 46.05
C VAL A 564 -41.68 -0.78 44.74
N LEU A 565 -42.39 -0.99 43.63
CA LEU A 565 -42.03 -0.45 42.33
C LEU A 565 -42.15 1.07 42.26
N GLU A 566 -43.10 1.69 42.96
CA GLU A 566 -43.19 3.15 43.07
C GLU A 566 -41.97 3.74 43.80
N GLN A 567 -41.48 3.07 44.86
CA GLN A 567 -40.24 3.46 45.54
C GLN A 567 -38.99 3.23 44.66
N GLU A 568 -38.98 2.18 43.82
CA GLU A 568 -37.93 1.97 42.80
C GLU A 568 -38.00 3.00 41.66
N LEU A 569 -39.19 3.46 41.27
CA LEU A 569 -39.38 4.50 40.25
C LEU A 569 -38.79 5.83 40.72
N VAL A 570 -39.12 6.29 41.93
CA VAL A 570 -38.57 7.54 42.49
C VAL A 570 -37.03 7.49 42.53
N ARG A 571 -36.45 6.31 42.81
CA ARG A 571 -35.00 6.11 42.73
C ARG A 571 -34.48 6.16 41.28
N ALA A 572 -35.14 5.50 40.35
CA ALA A 572 -34.75 5.48 38.93
C ALA A 572 -34.88 6.86 38.28
N GLU A 573 -35.87 7.66 38.67
CA GLU A 573 -36.05 9.05 38.25
C GLU A 573 -34.90 9.94 38.76
N ALA A 574 -34.51 9.81 40.04
CA ALA A 574 -33.36 10.53 40.59
C ALA A 574 -32.04 10.12 39.89
N GLU A 575 -31.83 8.83 39.64
CA GLU A 575 -30.68 8.33 38.87
C GLU A 575 -30.69 8.86 37.41
N SER A 576 -31.85 8.94 36.78
CA SER A 576 -32.03 9.50 35.43
C SER A 576 -31.78 11.01 35.39
N LEU A 577 -32.29 11.79 36.34
CA LEU A 577 -32.12 13.25 36.40
C LEU A 577 -30.65 13.65 36.56
N VAL A 578 -29.88 12.90 37.36
CA VAL A 578 -28.43 13.11 37.50
C VAL A 578 -27.71 12.79 36.18
N ALA A 579 -28.07 11.69 35.51
CA ALA A 579 -27.49 11.30 34.22
C ALA A 579 -27.77 12.34 33.12
N GLU A 580 -29.00 12.85 33.03
CA GLU A 580 -29.37 13.94 32.10
C GLU A 580 -28.61 15.23 32.41
N ALA A 581 -28.51 15.64 33.68
CA ALA A 581 -27.74 16.83 34.05
C ALA A 581 -26.26 16.72 33.66
N GLN A 582 -25.65 15.55 33.84
CA GLN A 582 -24.27 15.27 33.42
C GLN A 582 -24.11 15.31 31.90
N LEU A 583 -24.97 14.61 31.15
CA LEU A 583 -24.98 14.63 29.68
C LEU A 583 -25.14 16.05 29.15
N SER A 584 -26.14 16.77 29.63
CA SER A 584 -26.49 18.13 29.22
C SER A 584 -25.30 19.08 29.41
N ASN A 585 -24.58 18.97 30.55
CA ASN A 585 -23.40 19.80 30.84
C ASN A 585 -22.16 19.40 30.02
N ILE A 586 -21.78 18.13 30.00
CA ILE A 586 -20.58 17.67 29.28
C ILE A 586 -20.74 17.86 27.77
N THR A 587 -21.96 17.73 27.23
CA THR A 587 -22.26 18.03 25.82
C THR A 587 -21.97 19.49 25.50
N ARG A 588 -22.45 20.45 26.32
CA ARG A 588 -22.18 21.89 26.12
C ARG A 588 -20.69 22.22 26.21
N GLU A 589 -19.98 21.62 27.17
CA GLU A 589 -18.54 21.80 27.35
C GLU A 589 -17.74 21.28 26.14
N LYS A 590 -17.94 20.01 25.78
CA LYS A 590 -17.19 19.34 24.70
C LYS A 590 -17.56 19.84 23.32
N LEU A 591 -18.83 20.19 23.06
CA LEU A 591 -19.26 20.79 21.79
C LEU A 591 -18.55 22.12 21.56
N LYS A 592 -18.50 22.99 22.59
CA LYS A 592 -17.79 24.26 22.53
C LYS A 592 -16.29 24.04 22.31
N ALA A 593 -15.67 23.16 23.09
CA ALA A 593 -14.23 22.87 22.97
C ALA A 593 -13.87 22.33 21.57
N ALA A 594 -14.66 21.38 21.05
CA ALA A 594 -14.45 20.77 19.74
C ALA A 594 -14.49 21.80 18.61
N PHE A 595 -15.55 22.60 18.53
CA PHE A 595 -15.69 23.59 17.45
C PHE A 595 -14.73 24.77 17.59
N THR A 596 -14.39 25.22 18.81
CA THR A 596 -13.30 26.20 18.99
C THR A 596 -11.99 25.65 18.43
N TYR A 597 -11.60 24.42 18.81
CA TYR A 597 -10.37 23.81 18.30
C TYR A 597 -10.38 23.62 16.78
N GLN A 598 -11.50 23.17 16.20
CA GLN A 598 -11.66 23.01 14.75
C GLN A 598 -11.52 24.34 14.00
N PHE A 599 -12.15 25.42 14.47
CA PHE A 599 -12.11 26.72 13.80
C PHE A 599 -10.77 27.45 13.96
N ASP A 600 -10.09 27.33 15.11
CA ASP A 600 -8.73 27.88 15.25
C ASP A 600 -7.71 27.10 14.40
N ALA A 601 -7.83 25.77 14.32
CA ALA A 601 -7.02 24.95 13.40
C ALA A 601 -7.29 25.27 11.92
N MET A 602 -8.56 25.48 11.56
CA MET A 602 -8.97 25.86 10.19
C MET A 602 -8.40 27.25 9.83
N ARG A 603 -8.46 28.21 10.76
CA ARG A 603 -7.94 29.56 10.56
C ARG A 603 -6.44 29.57 10.33
N GLU A 604 -5.65 28.85 11.14
CA GLU A 604 -4.21 28.71 10.90
C GLU A 604 -3.92 28.10 9.52
N HIS A 605 -4.65 27.03 9.17
CA HIS A 605 -4.46 26.36 7.89
C HIS A 605 -4.77 27.30 6.71
N CYS A 606 -5.94 27.94 6.69
CA CYS A 606 -6.33 28.87 5.63
C CYS A 606 -5.41 30.11 5.54
N GLU A 607 -4.95 30.67 6.66
CA GLU A 607 -4.03 31.83 6.63
C GLU A 607 -2.63 31.45 6.12
N LYS A 608 -2.10 30.27 6.49
CA LYS A 608 -0.83 29.77 5.94
C LYS A 608 -0.93 29.44 4.45
N LEU A 609 -2.05 28.88 4.01
CA LEU A 609 -2.33 28.68 2.57
C LEU A 609 -2.44 30.02 1.82
N ALA A 610 -3.01 31.06 2.42
CA ALA A 610 -3.08 32.39 1.81
C ALA A 610 -1.69 33.05 1.69
N ILE A 611 -0.80 32.83 2.66
CA ILE A 611 0.62 33.25 2.59
C ILE A 611 1.29 32.56 1.39
N ILE A 612 1.21 31.23 1.29
CA ILE A 612 1.84 30.47 0.20
C ILE A 612 1.25 30.87 -1.17
N ALA A 613 -0.06 31.08 -1.27
CA ALA A 613 -0.70 31.53 -2.51
C ALA A 613 -0.24 32.93 -2.94
N GLY A 614 0.12 33.81 -2.00
CA GLY A 614 0.73 35.11 -2.28
C GLY A 614 2.13 34.97 -2.89
N TYR A 615 3.05 34.30 -2.19
CA TYR A 615 4.41 34.08 -2.69
C TYR A 615 4.46 33.23 -3.98
N GLY A 616 3.58 32.23 -4.10
CA GLY A 616 3.41 31.45 -5.33
C GLY A 616 2.94 32.29 -6.52
N LYS A 617 2.20 33.38 -6.29
CA LYS A 617 1.91 34.34 -7.36
C LYS A 617 3.13 35.19 -7.71
N HIS A 618 3.91 35.63 -6.72
CA HIS A 618 5.14 36.40 -6.98
C HIS A 618 6.21 35.60 -7.75
N LEU A 619 6.28 34.27 -7.58
CA LEU A 619 7.12 33.42 -8.44
C LEU A 619 6.75 33.50 -9.93
N LEU A 620 5.46 33.71 -10.26
CA LEU A 620 5.01 33.85 -11.66
C LEU A 620 5.43 35.19 -12.28
N GLU A 621 5.80 36.19 -11.48
CA GLU A 621 6.29 37.49 -11.95
C GLU A 621 7.76 37.42 -12.48
N LEU A 622 8.37 36.22 -12.42
CA LEU A 622 9.70 35.91 -12.97
C LEU A 622 9.68 35.22 -14.35
N VAL A 623 8.51 34.81 -14.84
CA VAL A 623 8.35 34.15 -16.16
C VAL A 623 8.10 35.22 -17.23
N ASP A 624 8.82 35.18 -18.35
CA ASP A 624 8.61 36.13 -19.45
C ASP A 624 7.52 35.63 -20.41
N ASP A 625 6.32 36.22 -20.34
CA ASP A 625 5.20 35.91 -21.25
C ASP A 625 5.29 36.64 -22.60
N THR A 626 6.36 37.40 -22.86
CA THR A 626 6.60 38.08 -24.14
C THR A 626 6.71 37.07 -25.29
N PRO A 627 5.91 37.20 -26.37
CA PRO A 627 5.96 36.29 -27.50
C PRO A 627 7.23 36.48 -28.35
N VAL A 628 7.87 35.37 -28.72
CA VAL A 628 9.16 35.35 -29.44
C VAL A 628 8.96 35.19 -30.95
N THR A 629 9.78 35.87 -31.75
CA THR A 629 9.75 35.72 -33.22
C THR A 629 10.22 34.32 -33.64
N PRO A 630 9.55 33.61 -34.58
CA PRO A 630 10.02 32.31 -35.05
C PRO A 630 11.44 32.35 -35.63
N GLY A 631 12.38 31.67 -34.97
CA GLY A 631 13.81 31.65 -35.32
C GLY A 631 14.70 32.56 -34.44
N GLU A 632 14.11 33.35 -33.56
CA GLU A 632 14.78 34.11 -32.50
C GLU A 632 14.82 33.28 -31.20
N THR A 633 15.84 33.48 -30.37
CA THR A 633 15.98 32.82 -29.07
C THR A 633 15.53 33.73 -27.94
N ARG A 634 14.97 33.17 -26.85
CA ARG A 634 14.70 33.92 -25.62
C ARG A 634 15.96 34.56 -25.03
N GLN A 635 15.76 35.58 -24.20
CA GLN A 635 16.83 36.18 -23.41
C GLN A 635 17.29 35.21 -22.32
N ALA A 636 18.53 35.36 -21.85
CA ALA A 636 19.04 34.54 -20.75
C ALA A 636 18.34 34.88 -19.43
N TYR A 637 17.91 33.86 -18.69
CA TYR A 637 17.22 34.02 -17.41
C TYR A 637 18.21 34.25 -16.25
N ASP A 638 17.90 35.22 -15.39
CA ASP A 638 18.70 35.62 -14.21
C ASP A 638 17.83 35.72 -12.93
N GLY A 639 16.64 35.11 -12.93
CA GLY A 639 15.70 35.18 -11.80
C GLY A 639 16.05 34.29 -10.61
N TYR A 640 17.08 33.44 -10.71
CA TYR A 640 17.46 32.43 -9.72
C TYR A 640 17.69 32.97 -8.29
N GLU A 641 18.22 34.20 -8.13
CA GLU A 641 18.38 34.80 -6.80
C GLU A 641 17.05 35.31 -6.24
N ALA A 642 16.18 35.86 -7.11
CA ALA A 642 14.85 36.35 -6.73
C ALA A 642 13.88 35.21 -6.38
N SER A 643 13.85 34.13 -7.16
CA SER A 643 12.98 32.96 -6.91
C SER A 643 13.33 32.29 -5.58
N LYS A 644 14.64 32.22 -5.26
CA LYS A 644 15.17 31.74 -3.98
C LYS A 644 14.79 32.67 -2.82
N ALA A 645 14.92 33.99 -2.99
CA ALA A 645 14.51 34.96 -1.97
C ALA A 645 13.01 34.86 -1.64
N ILE A 646 12.15 34.70 -2.66
CA ILE A 646 10.71 34.50 -2.49
C ILE A 646 10.38 33.25 -1.65
N ILE A 647 11.13 32.16 -1.81
CA ILE A 647 10.98 30.97 -0.96
C ILE A 647 11.44 31.23 0.48
N GLN A 648 12.53 31.97 0.69
CA GLN A 648 13.02 32.32 2.03
C GLN A 648 12.04 33.23 2.77
N ASP A 649 11.53 34.27 2.12
CA ASP A 649 10.47 35.14 2.65
C ASP A 649 9.20 34.35 3.01
N CYS A 650 8.83 33.36 2.19
CA CYS A 650 7.70 32.48 2.47
C CYS A 650 7.95 31.56 3.69
N GLU A 651 9.15 31.00 3.83
CA GLU A 651 9.51 30.18 5.00
C GLU A 651 9.52 31.03 6.29
N ASP A 652 10.05 32.25 6.26
CA ASP A 652 10.01 33.16 7.40
C ASP A 652 8.58 33.61 7.73
N ALA A 653 7.75 33.91 6.73
CA ALA A 653 6.34 34.26 6.94
C ALA A 653 5.53 33.11 7.57
N LEU A 654 5.77 31.86 7.14
CA LEU A 654 5.15 30.67 7.73
C LEU A 654 5.67 30.38 9.14
N THR A 655 6.97 30.58 9.38
CA THR A 655 7.64 30.34 10.66
C THR A 655 7.20 31.32 11.74
N ASN A 656 7.04 32.60 11.37
CA ASN A 656 6.64 33.68 12.26
C ASN A 656 5.11 33.85 12.38
N TRP A 657 4.29 33.07 11.66
CA TRP A 657 2.83 33.13 11.80
C TRP A 657 2.39 32.74 13.22
N VAL A 658 1.58 33.59 13.84
CA VAL A 658 0.95 33.37 15.15
C VAL A 658 -0.49 33.84 15.16
N ALA A 659 -1.36 33.13 15.87
CA ALA A 659 -2.81 33.36 15.87
C ALA A 659 -3.27 34.73 16.41
N GLN A 660 -2.35 35.51 17.01
CA GLN A 660 -2.55 36.91 17.45
C GLN A 660 -2.33 37.93 16.32
N ASN A 661 -1.42 37.65 15.39
CA ASN A 661 -1.09 38.51 14.24
C ASN A 661 -1.96 38.18 13.00
N ALA A 662 -2.95 37.30 13.18
CA ALA A 662 -3.88 36.85 12.16
C ALA A 662 -4.57 38.00 11.44
N SER A 663 -4.49 38.00 10.11
CA SER A 663 -5.05 39.06 9.26
C SER A 663 -6.58 39.09 9.27
N VAL A 664 -7.22 37.94 9.49
CA VAL A 664 -8.69 37.79 9.48
C VAL A 664 -9.25 37.82 10.90
N SER A 665 -9.75 38.99 11.32
CA SER A 665 -10.34 39.20 12.66
C SER A 665 -11.87 39.37 12.60
N SER A 666 -12.59 38.55 13.37
CA SER A 666 -14.07 38.46 13.37
C SER A 666 -14.76 39.61 14.12
N LYS A 667 -14.81 40.79 13.49
CA LYS A 667 -15.45 42.01 14.01
C LYS A 667 -16.98 41.91 14.06
N LEU A 668 -17.51 41.18 15.04
CA LEU A 668 -18.96 41.07 15.33
C LEU A 668 -19.67 42.43 15.31
N SER A 669 -20.86 42.50 14.71
CA SER A 669 -21.65 43.74 14.67
C SER A 669 -21.99 44.24 16.08
N GLN A 670 -22.25 45.55 16.22
CA GLN A 670 -22.68 46.13 17.50
C GLN A 670 -23.98 45.47 18.00
N ARG A 671 -24.94 45.18 17.11
CA ARG A 671 -26.19 44.47 17.40
C ARG A 671 -25.95 43.06 17.92
N SER A 672 -25.03 42.32 17.29
CA SER A 672 -24.64 40.97 17.73
C SER A 672 -23.98 41.02 19.12
N ARG A 673 -23.07 41.99 19.36
CA ARG A 673 -22.41 42.18 20.65
C ARG A 673 -23.39 42.53 21.78
N THR A 674 -24.29 43.50 21.57
CA THR A 674 -25.26 43.90 22.60
C THR A 674 -26.27 42.81 22.92
N LEU A 675 -26.75 42.05 21.91
CA LEU A 675 -27.59 40.87 22.14
C LEU A 675 -26.84 39.78 22.93
N SER A 676 -25.58 39.48 22.58
CA SER A 676 -24.76 38.49 23.30
C SER A 676 -24.38 38.92 24.72
N GLN A 677 -24.27 40.23 24.99
CA GLN A 677 -24.08 40.77 26.34
C GLN A 677 -25.38 40.74 27.14
N ARG A 678 -26.51 41.18 26.56
CA ARG A 678 -27.83 41.15 27.21
C ARG A 678 -28.22 39.73 27.62
N ARG A 679 -28.02 38.74 26.74
CA ARG A 679 -28.28 37.32 27.04
C ARG A 679 -27.38 36.83 28.18
N ARG A 680 -26.07 37.11 28.14
CA ARG A 680 -25.14 36.74 29.23
C ARG A 680 -25.52 37.38 30.57
N ASN A 681 -25.91 38.65 30.59
CA ASN A 681 -26.29 39.35 31.81
C ASN A 681 -27.63 38.83 32.35
N GLN A 682 -28.60 38.49 31.50
CA GLN A 682 -29.84 37.83 31.93
C GLN A 682 -29.57 36.44 32.53
N THR A 683 -28.71 35.62 31.91
CA THR A 683 -28.30 34.32 32.46
C THR A 683 -27.53 34.45 33.77
N ARG A 684 -26.77 35.55 33.97
CA ARG A 684 -26.02 35.81 35.21
C ARG A 684 -26.90 36.35 36.35
N ASN A 685 -28.03 37.00 36.04
CA ASN A 685 -28.96 37.53 37.04
C ASN A 685 -30.07 36.54 37.44
N ARG A 686 -30.37 35.51 36.63
CA ARG A 686 -31.20 34.37 37.06
C ARG A 686 -30.31 33.33 37.74
N GLY A 687 -30.24 33.37 39.06
CA GLY A 687 -29.52 32.39 39.89
C GLY A 687 -30.25 31.05 40.12
N GLU A 688 -31.43 30.87 39.53
CA GLU A 688 -32.20 29.62 39.64
C GLU A 688 -31.65 28.54 38.70
N GLY A 689 -31.66 27.28 39.16
CA GLY A 689 -31.28 26.13 38.36
C GLY A 689 -32.21 25.96 37.15
N VAL A 690 -31.65 25.60 36.00
CA VAL A 690 -32.44 25.23 34.82
C VAL A 690 -33.10 23.89 35.09
N ASP A 691 -34.43 23.85 35.14
CA ASP A 691 -35.16 22.58 35.19
C ASP A 691 -34.92 21.78 33.91
N LEU A 692 -34.59 20.50 34.08
CA LEU A 692 -34.32 19.54 33.01
C LEU A 692 -35.43 18.47 32.89
N SER A 693 -36.44 18.50 33.76
CA SER A 693 -37.53 17.51 33.80
C SER A 693 -38.27 17.35 32.46
N GLY A 694 -38.47 18.47 31.74
CA GLY A 694 -39.13 18.51 30.43
C GLY A 694 -38.25 18.11 29.23
N GLN A 695 -36.99 17.70 29.44
CA GLN A 695 -36.04 17.38 28.35
C GLN A 695 -36.28 15.99 27.71
N ASP A 696 -37.19 15.18 28.29
CA ASP A 696 -37.65 13.87 27.82
C ASP A 696 -38.90 13.94 26.90
N GLN A 697 -39.33 15.13 26.45
CA GLN A 697 -40.43 15.21 25.47
C GLN A 697 -40.05 14.51 24.15
N LEU A 698 -40.92 13.62 23.69
CA LEU A 698 -40.84 13.00 22.36
C LEU A 698 -40.72 14.06 21.26
N LEU A 699 -40.12 13.68 20.14
CA LEU A 699 -40.11 14.47 18.92
C LEU A 699 -41.53 14.50 18.33
N ASP A 700 -42.33 15.45 18.83
CA ASP A 700 -43.66 15.79 18.36
C ASP A 700 -43.52 17.02 17.46
N ASP A 701 -43.80 16.84 16.16
CA ASP A 701 -43.32 17.74 15.08
C ASP A 701 -44.01 19.13 15.06
N ASN A 702 -44.89 19.42 16.02
CA ASN A 702 -45.74 20.62 16.07
C ASN A 702 -45.32 21.64 17.14
N ARG A 703 -44.09 22.17 17.08
CA ARG A 703 -43.72 23.36 17.85
C ARG A 703 -43.23 24.52 16.97
N GLU A 704 -44.19 25.38 16.63
CA GLU A 704 -43.96 26.67 16.00
C GLU A 704 -43.12 27.61 16.89
N SER A 705 -41.81 27.65 16.65
CA SER A 705 -40.98 28.82 17.01
C SER A 705 -40.07 29.14 15.83
N GLY A 706 -40.41 30.21 15.10
CA GLY A 706 -40.01 30.39 13.69
C GLY A 706 -38.50 30.55 13.41
N LEU A 707 -38.16 30.34 12.13
CA LEU A 707 -36.82 30.43 11.53
C LEU A 707 -35.81 29.34 11.94
N TRP A 708 -36.26 28.08 11.96
CA TRP A 708 -35.37 26.94 11.75
C TRP A 708 -35.98 25.96 10.75
N ILE A 709 -35.36 25.87 9.56
CA ILE A 709 -35.75 24.94 8.49
C ILE A 709 -35.10 23.57 8.79
N PRO A 710 -35.86 22.47 8.86
CA PRO A 710 -35.30 21.14 9.01
C PRO A 710 -34.33 20.79 7.89
N ALA A 711 -33.21 20.13 8.22
CA ALA A 711 -32.18 19.76 7.24
C ALA A 711 -32.67 18.83 6.11
N SER A 712 -33.85 18.21 6.27
CA SER A 712 -34.56 17.41 5.26
C SER A 712 -35.21 18.23 4.14
N GLU A 713 -35.56 19.49 4.38
CA GLU A 713 -36.23 20.36 3.38
C GLU A 713 -35.24 21.00 2.39
N HIS A 714 -33.93 20.85 2.64
CA HIS A 714 -32.87 21.41 1.78
C HIS A 714 -32.52 20.54 0.55
N GLN A 715 -33.24 19.44 0.29
CA GLN A 715 -32.80 18.40 -0.65
C GLN A 715 -33.66 18.23 -1.91
N ASP A 716 -34.63 19.11 -2.18
CA ASP A 716 -35.60 18.96 -3.29
C ASP A 716 -35.66 20.18 -4.22
N ASN A 717 -34.49 20.58 -4.74
CA ASN A 717 -34.38 21.36 -5.98
C ASN A 717 -33.53 20.54 -6.95
N GLY A 718 -34.18 19.73 -7.79
CA GLY A 718 -33.51 18.97 -8.83
C GLY A 718 -32.93 19.89 -9.90
N TYR A 719 -31.65 19.68 -10.22
CA TYR A 719 -31.13 20.12 -11.51
C TYR A 719 -31.63 19.09 -12.55
N GLU A 720 -32.65 19.45 -13.31
CA GLU A 720 -33.06 18.67 -14.49
C GLU A 720 -31.96 18.74 -15.54
N ASP A 721 -31.61 17.60 -16.13
CA ASP A 721 -30.75 17.55 -17.31
C ASP A 721 -31.40 18.32 -18.46
N ARG A 722 -30.60 19.16 -19.13
CA ARG A 722 -30.91 19.71 -20.46
C ARG A 722 -29.65 19.69 -21.31
N ASP A 723 -29.60 18.70 -22.19
CA ASP A 723 -28.67 18.67 -23.32
C ASP A 723 -28.98 19.81 -24.31
N ASP A 724 -27.94 20.16 -25.09
CA ASP A 724 -27.95 20.87 -26.37
C ASP A 724 -28.66 22.23 -26.52
N LEU A 725 -27.88 23.25 -26.89
CA LEU A 725 -27.98 23.91 -28.21
C LEU A 725 -26.80 24.87 -28.46
N ASP A 726 -26.36 24.95 -29.72
CA ASP A 726 -25.29 25.84 -30.19
C ASP A 726 -25.74 27.32 -30.28
N ASP A 727 -24.81 28.28 -30.16
CA ASP A 727 -24.30 29.05 -31.33
C ASP A 727 -23.20 30.07 -30.95
N ASP A 728 -22.45 30.53 -31.95
CA ASP A 728 -21.38 31.55 -31.86
C ASP A 728 -21.90 32.97 -31.51
N VAL A 729 -21.02 33.84 -30.98
CA VAL A 729 -20.60 35.11 -31.64
C VAL A 729 -19.52 35.87 -30.85
N ASN A 730 -18.64 36.53 -31.61
CA ASN A 730 -17.35 37.11 -31.24
C ASN A 730 -17.38 38.59 -30.76
N SER A 731 -16.26 39.03 -30.17
CA SER A 731 -15.56 40.33 -30.40
C SER A 731 -15.64 41.53 -29.43
N THR A 732 -14.43 42.04 -29.10
CA THR A 732 -14.01 43.45 -28.83
C THR A 732 -14.58 44.22 -27.62
N ILE A 733 -13.85 44.89 -26.70
CA ILE A 733 -12.59 45.71 -26.64
C ILE A 733 -12.88 47.22 -26.46
N ALA A 734 -12.20 47.85 -25.46
CA ALA A 734 -12.03 49.30 -25.23
C ALA A 734 -13.28 50.15 -24.88
N SER A 735 -13.21 51.31 -24.20
CA SER A 735 -12.19 51.91 -23.30
C SER A 735 -12.80 53.07 -22.45
N GLU A 736 -12.03 53.62 -21.52
CA GLU A 736 -12.37 54.70 -20.56
C GLU A 736 -12.92 56.02 -21.19
N GLN A 737 -13.67 56.84 -20.41
CA GLN A 737 -13.13 58.08 -19.79
C GLN A 737 -14.11 58.95 -18.94
N ARG A 738 -13.69 59.20 -17.68
CA ARG A 738 -13.46 60.51 -16.99
C ARG A 738 -14.57 61.59 -16.78
N GLY A 739 -14.69 62.03 -15.51
CA GLY A 739 -15.03 63.41 -15.11
C GLY A 739 -16.51 63.70 -14.79
N ARG A 740 -16.92 64.76 -14.06
CA ARG A 740 -16.36 65.87 -13.21
C ARG A 740 -17.59 66.39 -12.38
N GLU A 741 -17.61 67.15 -11.27
CA GLU A 741 -16.74 67.79 -10.24
C GLU A 741 -17.74 68.41 -9.18
N ASP A 742 -17.45 68.90 -7.97
CA ASP A 742 -16.41 68.79 -6.92
C ASP A 742 -16.90 69.64 -5.69
N GLU A 743 -16.01 69.98 -4.74
CA GLU A 743 -16.09 71.03 -3.69
C GLU A 743 -16.99 70.85 -2.44
N ARG A 744 -16.48 71.42 -1.32
CA ARG A 744 -17.17 71.66 -0.04
C ARG A 744 -16.88 73.10 0.41
N PRO A 745 -17.84 73.83 1.00
CA PRO A 745 -17.56 75.12 1.64
C PRO A 745 -16.92 74.95 3.03
N ILE A 746 -16.04 75.90 3.39
CA ILE A 746 -15.52 76.15 4.73
C ILE A 746 -16.08 77.52 5.20
N ALA A 747 -16.20 77.74 6.51
CA ALA A 747 -16.48 79.06 7.08
C ALA A 747 -15.64 79.30 8.34
N ALA A 748 -15.07 80.51 8.43
CA ALA A 748 -14.18 81.03 9.47
C ALA A 748 -12.82 80.29 9.61
#